data_AF-A0AAW6NBB6-F1
#
_entry.id   AF-A0AAW6NBB6-F1
#
_cell.length_a   1.000
_cell.length_b   1.000
_cell.length_c   1.000
_cell.angle_alpha   90.00
_cell.angle_beta   90.00
_cell.angle_gamma   90.00
#
_symmetry.space_group_name_H-M   'P 1'
#
loop_
_entity.id
_entity.type
_entity.pdbx_description
1 polymer ?
#
loop_
_entity_poly.entity_id
_entity_poly.type
_entity_poly.pdbx_seq_one_letter_code
_entity_poly.pdbx_strand_id
1 'polypeptide(L)'
;MSVLVLSSLQKSGLFVSSDMFGANAVFGLTDDGVPTSEYADAAAALGVQNIRFGGGQADLDPLKPNGAGELPVQGENAINIVEMQDGALRSELVDFLDWCEQTTANGTPTKATLIIPTKHLAAADYTAFAQEIEDFTTLVMQRYGDVIAAFQMGNEYWEMGETSYGVKASLGAEALARGMVAAGIAEADQPDILVQMGTAGNLGSEFPAVPGVNDFMARNQAANNQIIDQLSEEARAAIDGVTEHYYYNKLDYAFGDLDSSVKNINKDFDIWAGRLGGDLDLHITEWNVKTTAETQHGMVAGSSMVKQFENMIAIGADGAHVWALDYHSRTALTLDTDDGVRLDELGRLTNSSQGAVFDLMSEALVGKELVTAGFTNGLPDISVTAYADQQEMVFYITSRSLEMAEFTLDLAAKLPVAGPVEAVLVSMDRDSANGLQWKAGTKADSVFVDGQPYYYNEHDVDVVLTDLVFTDASQIDLALKPFEVIELTVTLDTAPVPEPPRIPPARVVSDKHYFLGDEADNMIQLTDNIVFIDSGAGIDTLFVDALRSEASVGFDGFGRPVLSAAGFAPEVVLTHVERIGFNDGVLALDLDGNSGQAYRLYQASFDRTPDLEGLEFWVQQLDSGALSLEEVAEQFLTSAEFTGTYGQNDALGDSEFIGLLYENVLERSPDAAGYDFWLGQAEQDVGRDQILVSFSESGENKQLVAPSIDDGIWFG
;
A
#
# COMPACT_ATOMS: atom_id res chain seq x y z
N MET A 1 35.20 13.96 -8.70
CA MET A 1 33.84 13.42 -8.59
C MET A 1 33.36 13.70 -7.17
N SER A 2 32.18 14.31 -7.00
CA SER A 2 31.61 14.56 -5.68
C SER A 2 31.12 13.23 -5.09
N VAL A 3 31.17 13.06 -3.76
CA VAL A 3 30.68 11.85 -3.08
C VAL A 3 29.44 12.22 -2.26
N LEU A 4 28.30 11.66 -2.65
CA LEU A 4 27.01 11.80 -2.00
C LEU A 4 26.85 10.64 -1.00
N VAL A 5 26.99 10.93 0.30
CA VAL A 5 27.04 9.88 1.34
C VAL A 5 25.74 9.85 2.12
N LEU A 6 25.11 8.68 2.19
CA LEU A 6 23.92 8.45 3.00
C LEU A 6 24.23 8.70 4.48
N SER A 7 23.43 9.54 5.11
CA SER A 7 23.73 10.09 6.44
C SER A 7 22.62 9.86 7.47
N SER A 8 21.38 9.72 7.02
CA SER A 8 20.23 9.41 7.88
C SER A 8 19.15 8.67 7.11
N LEU A 9 18.40 7.85 7.82
CA LEU A 9 17.20 7.17 7.36
C LEU A 9 16.11 7.39 8.40
N GLN A 10 14.91 7.72 7.96
CA GLN A 10 13.75 7.86 8.82
C GLN A 10 12.54 7.24 8.13
N LYS A 11 11.99 6.22 8.80
CA LYS A 11 10.71 5.59 8.49
C LYS A 11 9.57 6.60 8.58
N SER A 12 8.65 6.56 7.63
CA SER A 12 7.50 7.48 7.56
C SER A 12 6.24 6.90 8.19
N GLY A 13 6.12 5.57 8.28
CA GLY A 13 4.89 4.85 8.59
C GLY A 13 3.87 4.83 7.44
N LEU A 14 4.25 5.29 6.25
CA LEU A 14 3.39 5.37 5.07
C LEU A 14 3.85 4.34 4.04
N PHE A 15 2.92 3.52 3.57
CA PHE A 15 3.19 2.37 2.72
C PHE A 15 2.59 2.55 1.34
N VAL A 16 3.22 1.91 0.35
CA VAL A 16 2.72 1.91 -1.02
C VAL A 16 1.65 0.83 -1.17
N SER A 17 0.41 1.26 -1.40
CA SER A 17 -0.69 0.35 -1.76
C SER A 17 -0.62 -0.05 -3.22
N SER A 18 -1.07 -1.27 -3.54
CA SER A 18 -1.28 -1.69 -4.93
C SER A 18 -2.33 -0.83 -5.65
N ASP A 19 -3.28 -0.26 -4.92
CA ASP A 19 -4.32 0.62 -5.49
C ASP A 19 -3.79 1.97 -5.97
N MET A 20 -2.53 2.30 -5.67
CA MET A 20 -1.83 3.46 -6.23
C MET A 20 -1.43 3.27 -7.70
N PHE A 21 -1.46 2.04 -8.20
CA PHE A 21 -1.14 1.68 -9.59
C PHE A 21 -2.39 1.42 -10.42
N GLY A 22 -3.42 2.24 -10.23
CA GLY A 22 -4.62 2.26 -11.06
C GLY A 22 -4.47 3.11 -12.32
N ALA A 23 -5.47 3.05 -13.20
CA ALA A 23 -5.50 3.83 -14.44
C ALA A 23 -6.91 4.32 -14.81
N ASN A 24 -6.96 5.34 -15.67
CA ASN A 24 -8.22 5.83 -16.23
C ASN A 24 -8.50 5.20 -17.60
N ALA A 25 -9.73 4.67 -17.77
CA ALA A 25 -10.26 4.25 -19.06
C ALA A 25 -11.31 5.24 -19.57
N VAL A 26 -11.09 5.78 -20.77
CA VAL A 26 -12.00 6.74 -21.41
C VAL A 26 -12.96 5.99 -22.32
N PHE A 27 -14.26 6.08 -22.06
CA PHE A 27 -15.27 5.31 -22.77
C PHE A 27 -15.26 5.52 -24.30
N GLY A 28 -15.07 6.75 -24.78
CA GLY A 28 -15.02 7.06 -26.21
C GLY A 28 -13.81 6.48 -26.94
N LEU A 29 -12.89 5.82 -26.24
CA LEU A 29 -11.81 5.00 -26.78
C LEU A 29 -11.99 3.52 -26.44
N THR A 30 -13.24 3.06 -26.41
CA THR A 30 -13.60 1.65 -26.26
C THR A 30 -14.43 1.21 -27.46
N ASP A 31 -14.40 -0.07 -27.78
CA ASP A 31 -15.27 -0.69 -28.77
C ASP A 31 -16.58 -1.09 -28.07
N ASP A 32 -17.52 -0.15 -27.97
CA ASP A 32 -18.80 -0.31 -27.28
C ASP A 32 -18.65 -0.80 -25.82
N GLY A 33 -17.65 -0.30 -25.09
CA GLY A 33 -17.38 -0.67 -23.69
C GLY A 33 -16.22 -1.65 -23.50
N VAL A 34 -15.86 -2.42 -24.52
CA VAL A 34 -14.64 -3.25 -24.49
C VAL A 34 -13.42 -2.35 -24.66
N PRO A 35 -12.45 -2.33 -23.73
CA PRO A 35 -11.20 -1.60 -23.96
C PRO A 35 -10.54 -2.02 -25.27
N THR A 36 -9.97 -1.06 -26.01
CA THR A 36 -9.24 -1.36 -27.24
C THR A 36 -8.08 -2.31 -26.95
N SER A 37 -7.62 -3.04 -27.98
CA SER A 37 -6.45 -3.92 -27.86
C SER A 37 -5.23 -3.18 -27.31
N GLU A 38 -5.03 -1.95 -27.77
CA GLU A 38 -3.90 -1.11 -27.41
C GLU A 38 -3.97 -0.67 -25.93
N TYR A 39 -5.17 -0.34 -25.43
CA TYR A 39 -5.38 -0.06 -24.01
C TYR A 39 -5.19 -1.32 -23.16
N ALA A 40 -5.74 -2.47 -23.60
CA ALA A 40 -5.61 -3.72 -22.87
C ALA A 40 -4.16 -4.19 -22.77
N ASP A 41 -3.40 -4.09 -23.87
CA ASP A 41 -1.97 -4.37 -23.89
C ASP A 41 -1.19 -3.41 -22.97
N ALA A 42 -1.58 -2.13 -22.94
CA ALA A 42 -0.95 -1.13 -22.07
C ALA A 42 -1.24 -1.41 -20.58
N ALA A 43 -2.48 -1.73 -20.24
CA ALA A 43 -2.88 -2.08 -18.88
C ALA A 43 -2.18 -3.35 -18.40
N ALA A 44 -2.05 -4.35 -19.26
CA ALA A 44 -1.33 -5.59 -18.96
C ALA A 44 0.18 -5.34 -18.78
N ALA A 45 0.80 -4.56 -19.66
CA ALA A 45 2.22 -4.22 -19.57
C ALA A 45 2.57 -3.45 -18.30
N LEU A 46 1.68 -2.56 -17.84
CA LEU A 46 1.89 -1.72 -16.66
C LEU A 46 1.30 -2.33 -15.37
N GLY A 47 0.88 -3.60 -15.40
CA GLY A 47 0.37 -4.31 -14.24
C GLY A 47 -0.83 -3.63 -13.56
N VAL A 48 -1.66 -2.89 -14.30
CA VAL A 48 -2.74 -2.06 -13.74
C VAL A 48 -3.80 -2.92 -13.07
N GLN A 49 -4.08 -2.64 -11.79
CA GLN A 49 -4.97 -3.48 -10.97
C GLN A 49 -6.37 -2.91 -10.78
N ASN A 50 -6.53 -1.59 -10.95
CA ASN A 50 -7.81 -0.90 -10.78
C ASN A 50 -8.02 0.12 -11.89
N ILE A 51 -9.16 0.04 -12.59
CA ILE A 51 -9.49 0.92 -13.70
C ILE A 51 -10.69 1.78 -13.35
N ARG A 52 -10.46 3.09 -13.36
CA ARG A 52 -11.50 4.10 -13.26
C ARG A 52 -12.20 4.25 -14.61
N PHE A 53 -13.41 3.71 -14.71
CA PHE A 53 -14.12 3.57 -15.97
C PHE A 53 -15.00 4.75 -16.32
N GLY A 54 -15.00 5.08 -17.62
CA GLY A 54 -15.65 6.25 -18.18
C GLY A 54 -14.85 7.54 -17.98
N GLY A 55 -13.82 7.54 -17.12
CA GLY A 55 -12.99 8.70 -16.81
C GLY A 55 -13.80 9.99 -16.67
N GLY A 56 -13.27 11.11 -17.15
CA GLY A 56 -14.05 12.34 -17.19
C GLY A 56 -15.32 12.34 -18.06
N GLN A 57 -15.53 11.31 -18.90
CA GLN A 57 -16.67 11.20 -19.82
C GLN A 57 -17.94 10.63 -19.20
N ALA A 58 -17.84 9.89 -18.09
CA ALA A 58 -18.99 9.34 -17.41
C ALA A 58 -19.92 10.45 -16.84
N ASP A 59 -19.34 11.60 -16.49
CA ASP A 59 -20.05 12.72 -15.87
C ASP A 59 -20.02 14.00 -16.73
N LEU A 60 -20.17 13.87 -18.05
CA LEU A 60 -20.23 15.02 -18.97
C LEU A 60 -21.64 15.58 -19.11
N ASP A 61 -21.83 16.89 -18.95
CA ASP A 61 -23.11 17.53 -19.29
C ASP A 61 -23.43 17.39 -20.80
N PRO A 62 -24.46 16.61 -21.20
CA PRO A 62 -24.75 16.31 -22.60
C PRO A 62 -25.40 17.51 -23.30
N LEU A 63 -25.80 18.53 -22.54
CA LEU A 63 -26.33 19.78 -23.04
C LEU A 63 -25.25 20.84 -23.23
N LYS A 64 -24.03 20.57 -22.77
CA LYS A 64 -22.93 21.51 -22.85
C LYS A 64 -22.01 21.20 -24.02
N PRO A 65 -21.80 22.13 -24.96
CA PRO A 65 -20.90 21.90 -26.08
C PRO A 65 -19.43 22.00 -25.67
N ASN A 66 -18.58 21.20 -26.32
CA ASN A 66 -17.13 21.31 -26.25
C ASN A 66 -16.61 22.61 -26.91
N GLY A 67 -15.29 22.83 -26.92
CA GLY A 67 -14.67 24.02 -27.53
C GLY A 67 -14.92 24.18 -29.04
N ALA A 68 -15.33 23.11 -29.74
CA ALA A 68 -15.72 23.11 -31.15
C ALA A 68 -17.23 23.38 -31.36
N GLY A 69 -18.02 23.47 -30.29
CA GLY A 69 -19.46 23.68 -30.35
C GLY A 69 -20.29 22.40 -30.43
N GLU A 70 -19.67 21.24 -30.26
CA GLU A 70 -20.31 19.92 -30.38
C GLU A 70 -20.81 19.44 -29.02
N LEU A 71 -22.03 18.92 -28.96
CA LEU A 71 -22.56 18.30 -27.75
C LEU A 71 -22.04 16.87 -27.60
N PRO A 72 -21.81 16.40 -26.35
CA PRO A 72 -21.59 15.00 -26.11
C PRO A 72 -22.78 14.16 -26.59
N VAL A 73 -22.46 13.01 -27.18
CA VAL A 73 -23.39 11.98 -27.64
C VAL A 73 -23.25 10.79 -26.70
N GLN A 74 -24.32 10.53 -25.95
CA GLN A 74 -24.45 9.40 -25.04
C GLN A 74 -24.19 8.08 -25.80
N GLY A 75 -23.26 7.26 -25.31
CA GLY A 75 -22.85 6.00 -25.96
C GLY A 75 -21.78 6.17 -27.05
N GLU A 76 -21.32 7.40 -27.35
CA GLU A 76 -20.17 7.61 -28.25
C GLU A 76 -19.00 8.31 -27.55
N ASN A 77 -19.24 9.43 -26.85
CA ASN A 77 -18.17 10.22 -26.20
C ASN A 77 -18.52 10.66 -24.77
N ALA A 78 -19.69 10.22 -24.28
CA ALA A 78 -20.15 10.34 -22.90
C ALA A 78 -20.96 9.09 -22.55
N ILE A 79 -20.96 8.70 -21.28
CA ILE A 79 -21.72 7.52 -20.82
C ILE A 79 -22.28 7.71 -19.41
N ASN A 80 -23.60 7.78 -19.29
CA ASN A 80 -24.27 7.58 -18.00
C ASN A 80 -24.46 6.07 -17.75
N ILE A 81 -23.58 5.47 -16.97
CA ILE A 81 -23.60 4.04 -16.66
C ILE A 81 -24.81 3.60 -15.82
N VAL A 82 -25.44 4.53 -15.09
CA VAL A 82 -26.61 4.27 -14.22
C VAL A 82 -27.89 4.04 -15.03
N GLU A 83 -27.95 4.55 -16.26
CA GLU A 83 -29.14 4.42 -17.11
C GLU A 83 -29.44 2.94 -17.42
N MET A 84 -30.57 2.43 -16.93
CA MET A 84 -31.01 1.06 -17.20
C MET A 84 -32.19 1.02 -18.16
N GLN A 85 -31.99 0.42 -19.34
CA GLN A 85 -33.07 0.23 -20.31
C GLN A 85 -33.78 -1.10 -20.03
N ASP A 86 -35.11 -1.04 -19.87
CA ASP A 86 -35.95 -2.19 -19.51
C ASP A 86 -35.48 -2.95 -18.24
N GLY A 87 -34.80 -2.23 -17.32
CA GLY A 87 -34.27 -2.78 -16.07
C GLY A 87 -32.97 -3.58 -16.21
N ALA A 88 -32.28 -3.48 -17.36
CA ALA A 88 -30.98 -4.10 -17.59
C ALA A 88 -29.85 -3.07 -17.54
N LEU A 89 -28.67 -3.51 -17.07
CA LEU A 89 -27.43 -2.76 -17.21
C LEU A 89 -27.16 -2.49 -18.69
N ARG A 90 -26.55 -1.34 -18.98
CA ARG A 90 -26.03 -1.01 -20.30
C ARG A 90 -25.07 -2.09 -20.81
N SER A 91 -25.16 -2.41 -22.11
CA SER A 91 -24.24 -3.37 -22.72
C SER A 91 -22.79 -2.91 -22.59
N GLU A 92 -22.55 -1.61 -22.73
CA GLU A 92 -21.20 -1.06 -22.67
C GLU A 92 -20.55 -1.20 -21.29
N LEU A 93 -21.34 -1.09 -20.22
CA LEU A 93 -20.85 -1.37 -18.88
C LEU A 93 -20.61 -2.87 -18.67
N VAL A 94 -21.53 -3.71 -19.15
CA VAL A 94 -21.41 -5.17 -19.06
C VAL A 94 -20.15 -5.64 -19.78
N ASP A 95 -19.90 -5.16 -21.00
CA ASP A 95 -18.75 -5.53 -21.81
C ASP A 95 -17.42 -5.09 -21.13
N PHE A 96 -17.40 -3.93 -20.48
CA PHE A 96 -16.26 -3.49 -19.67
C PHE A 96 -16.03 -4.37 -18.44
N LEU A 97 -17.08 -4.70 -17.67
CA LEU A 97 -16.97 -5.50 -16.46
C LEU A 97 -16.64 -6.97 -16.77
N ASP A 98 -17.19 -7.52 -17.85
CA ASP A 98 -16.83 -8.85 -18.36
C ASP A 98 -15.35 -8.89 -18.76
N TRP A 99 -14.81 -7.81 -19.34
CA TRP A 99 -13.37 -7.69 -19.63
C TRP A 99 -12.54 -7.63 -18.35
N CYS A 100 -12.99 -6.92 -17.31
CA CYS A 100 -12.33 -6.87 -16.00
C CYS A 100 -12.26 -8.25 -15.33
N GLU A 101 -13.34 -9.04 -15.36
CA GLU A 101 -13.35 -10.42 -14.84
C GLU A 101 -12.38 -11.36 -15.58
N GLN A 102 -12.25 -11.18 -16.89
CA GLN A 102 -11.42 -12.03 -17.74
C GLN A 102 -9.94 -11.64 -17.70
N THR A 103 -9.65 -10.37 -17.44
CA THR A 103 -8.30 -9.82 -17.43
C THR A 103 -7.76 -9.85 -16.02
N THR A 104 -6.62 -10.54 -15.83
CA THR A 104 -5.99 -10.62 -14.53
C THR A 104 -4.65 -9.89 -14.55
N ALA A 105 -4.46 -8.97 -13.61
CA ALA A 105 -3.17 -8.40 -13.28
C ALA A 105 -2.59 -9.25 -12.13
N ASN A 106 -1.41 -9.84 -12.34
CA ASN A 106 -0.74 -10.71 -11.36
C ASN A 106 -1.60 -11.87 -10.81
N GLY A 107 -2.54 -12.38 -11.61
CA GLY A 107 -3.43 -13.49 -11.25
C GLY A 107 -4.69 -13.08 -10.47
N THR A 108 -4.88 -11.79 -10.19
CA THR A 108 -6.10 -11.22 -9.60
C THR A 108 -6.92 -10.53 -10.68
N PRO A 109 -8.26 -10.68 -10.72
CA PRO A 109 -9.10 -9.93 -11.65
C PRO A 109 -8.87 -8.42 -11.55
N THR A 110 -8.88 -7.75 -12.70
CA THR A 110 -8.78 -6.29 -12.76
C THR A 110 -10.02 -5.70 -12.11
N LYS A 111 -9.85 -4.72 -11.22
CA LYS A 111 -10.95 -4.05 -10.53
C LYS A 111 -11.43 -2.83 -11.30
N ALA A 112 -12.65 -2.40 -10.99
CA ALA A 112 -13.31 -1.25 -11.58
C ALA A 112 -13.70 -0.22 -10.52
N THR A 113 -13.33 1.04 -10.76
CA THR A 113 -13.90 2.21 -10.07
C THR A 113 -14.93 2.87 -10.98
N LEU A 114 -16.20 2.87 -10.59
CA LEU A 114 -17.32 3.32 -11.41
C LEU A 114 -17.78 4.74 -11.05
N ILE A 115 -17.87 5.63 -12.03
CA ILE A 115 -18.22 7.04 -11.81
C ILE A 115 -19.73 7.23 -11.92
N ILE A 116 -20.35 7.70 -10.84
CA ILE A 116 -21.77 8.03 -10.76
C ILE A 116 -21.99 9.47 -11.23
N PRO A 117 -22.78 9.72 -12.27
CA PRO A 117 -22.89 11.06 -12.84
C PRO A 117 -23.62 12.04 -11.92
N THR A 118 -23.15 13.28 -11.90
CA THR A 118 -23.68 14.40 -11.13
C THR A 118 -24.09 15.60 -11.99
N LYS A 119 -23.54 15.80 -13.19
CA LYS A 119 -23.75 17.02 -14.00
C LYS A 119 -25.04 17.04 -14.82
N HIS A 120 -25.58 15.87 -15.16
CA HIS A 120 -26.68 15.72 -16.13
C HIS A 120 -28.05 16.19 -15.61
N LEU A 121 -28.22 16.35 -14.30
CA LEU A 121 -29.51 16.66 -13.67
C LEU A 121 -29.41 17.85 -12.71
N ALA A 122 -30.50 18.58 -12.51
CA ALA A 122 -30.59 19.55 -11.41
C ALA A 122 -30.71 18.81 -10.07
N ALA A 123 -30.30 19.45 -8.96
CA ALA A 123 -30.38 18.84 -7.63
C ALA A 123 -31.80 18.38 -7.24
N ALA A 124 -32.85 19.10 -7.68
CA ALA A 124 -34.23 18.74 -7.43
C ALA A 124 -34.67 17.44 -8.13
N ASP A 125 -34.10 17.17 -9.31
CA ASP A 125 -34.40 15.96 -10.09
C ASP A 125 -33.51 14.78 -9.67
N TYR A 126 -32.36 15.07 -9.04
CA TYR A 126 -31.41 14.06 -8.56
C TYR A 126 -31.99 13.14 -7.47
N THR A 127 -32.99 13.61 -6.71
CA THR A 127 -33.70 12.77 -5.73
C THR A 127 -34.43 11.59 -6.41
N ALA A 128 -34.99 11.79 -7.60
CA ALA A 128 -35.59 10.68 -8.35
C ALA A 128 -34.50 9.74 -8.90
N PHE A 129 -33.41 10.32 -9.39
CA PHE A 129 -32.26 9.58 -9.89
C PHE A 129 -31.56 8.74 -8.81
N ALA A 130 -31.62 9.14 -7.54
CA ALA A 130 -31.10 8.35 -6.42
C ALA A 130 -31.74 6.95 -6.34
N GLN A 131 -33.02 6.79 -6.72
CA GLN A 131 -33.62 5.46 -6.81
C GLN A 131 -33.02 4.65 -7.97
N GLU A 132 -32.73 5.31 -9.10
CA GLU A 132 -32.08 4.66 -10.24
C GLU A 132 -30.66 4.21 -9.89
N ILE A 133 -29.91 5.00 -9.10
CA ILE A 133 -28.60 4.64 -8.56
C ILE A 133 -28.71 3.40 -7.66
N GLU A 134 -29.68 3.37 -6.74
CA GLU A 134 -29.89 2.21 -5.84
C GLU A 134 -30.19 0.92 -6.62
N ASP A 135 -31.12 1.00 -7.59
CA ASP A 135 -31.49 -0.14 -8.43
C ASP A 135 -30.29 -0.60 -9.30
N PHE A 136 -29.52 0.36 -9.83
CA PHE A 136 -28.30 0.12 -10.61
C PHE A 136 -27.25 -0.60 -9.76
N THR A 137 -26.91 -0.06 -8.59
CA THR A 137 -25.90 -0.62 -7.70
C THR A 137 -26.29 -2.00 -7.22
N THR A 138 -27.59 -2.22 -6.91
CA THR A 138 -28.09 -3.56 -6.57
C THR A 138 -27.76 -4.56 -7.67
N LEU A 139 -28.03 -4.21 -8.93
CA LEU A 139 -27.84 -5.10 -10.07
C LEU A 139 -26.36 -5.30 -10.43
N VAL A 140 -25.54 -4.25 -10.35
CA VAL A 140 -24.09 -4.34 -10.55
C VAL A 140 -23.47 -5.24 -9.49
N MET A 141 -23.75 -5.00 -8.21
CA MET A 141 -23.15 -5.78 -7.12
C MET A 141 -23.58 -7.24 -7.11
N GLN A 142 -24.82 -7.55 -7.47
CA GLN A 142 -25.28 -8.94 -7.61
C GLN A 142 -24.56 -9.73 -8.71
N ARG A 143 -24.03 -9.03 -9.73
CA ARG A 143 -23.42 -9.67 -10.90
C ARG A 143 -21.90 -9.60 -10.92
N TYR A 144 -21.34 -8.51 -10.41
CA TYR A 144 -19.95 -8.10 -10.60
C TYR A 144 -19.30 -7.59 -9.31
N GLY A 145 -19.89 -7.84 -8.13
CA GLY A 145 -19.37 -7.32 -6.85
C GLY A 145 -17.88 -7.63 -6.64
N ASP A 146 -17.43 -8.81 -7.06
CA ASP A 146 -16.03 -9.25 -6.96
C ASP A 146 -15.05 -8.40 -7.79
N VAL A 147 -15.51 -7.62 -8.77
CA VAL A 147 -14.64 -6.76 -9.61
C VAL A 147 -14.88 -5.27 -9.39
N ILE A 148 -15.79 -4.86 -8.50
CA ILE A 148 -15.96 -3.45 -8.16
C ILE A 148 -15.01 -3.10 -7.00
N ALA A 149 -14.13 -2.13 -7.21
CA ALA A 149 -13.30 -1.57 -6.15
C ALA A 149 -13.99 -0.38 -5.46
N ALA A 150 -14.61 0.50 -6.25
CA ALA A 150 -15.22 1.71 -5.70
C ALA A 150 -16.30 2.29 -6.62
N PHE A 151 -17.16 3.14 -6.05
CA PHE A 151 -18.05 4.06 -6.72
C PHE A 151 -17.64 5.49 -6.43
N GLN A 152 -17.38 6.29 -7.47
CA GLN A 152 -17.00 7.69 -7.33
C GLN A 152 -18.16 8.62 -7.68
N MET A 153 -18.47 9.57 -6.80
CA MET A 153 -19.47 10.60 -7.04
C MET A 153 -18.95 11.71 -7.96
N GLY A 154 -19.23 11.55 -9.25
CA GLY A 154 -18.99 12.53 -10.30
C GLY A 154 -17.52 12.71 -10.68
N ASN A 155 -17.30 13.62 -11.63
CA ASN A 155 -15.97 14.00 -12.09
C ASN A 155 -15.87 15.51 -12.26
N GLU A 156 -14.90 16.15 -11.61
CA GLU A 156 -14.59 17.56 -11.81
C GLU A 156 -15.85 18.44 -11.76
N TYR A 157 -16.51 18.50 -10.60
CA TYR A 157 -17.79 19.21 -10.50
C TYR A 157 -17.69 20.71 -10.80
N TRP A 158 -16.48 21.28 -10.93
CA TRP A 158 -16.01 22.66 -11.16
C TRP A 158 -16.96 23.74 -11.71
N GLU A 159 -18.02 23.38 -12.42
CA GLU A 159 -19.03 24.28 -13.00
C GLU A 159 -20.36 24.29 -12.23
N MET A 160 -20.53 23.33 -11.33
CA MET A 160 -21.55 23.19 -10.32
C MET A 160 -21.07 23.86 -9.02
N GLY A 161 -21.97 24.52 -8.30
CA GLY A 161 -21.67 25.04 -6.96
C GLY A 161 -21.58 23.94 -5.92
N GLU A 162 -20.81 24.20 -4.87
CA GLU A 162 -20.53 23.28 -3.76
C GLU A 162 -21.81 22.79 -3.06
N THR A 163 -22.83 23.65 -2.92
CA THR A 163 -24.13 23.25 -2.37
C THR A 163 -24.82 22.23 -3.27
N SER A 164 -24.85 22.49 -4.58
CA SER A 164 -25.51 21.57 -5.52
C SER A 164 -24.76 20.25 -5.63
N TYR A 165 -23.42 20.27 -5.57
CA TYR A 165 -22.63 19.05 -5.57
C TYR A 165 -22.84 18.27 -4.28
N GLY A 166 -22.72 18.91 -3.11
CA GLY A 166 -22.90 18.26 -1.81
C GLY A 166 -24.27 17.60 -1.64
N VAL A 167 -25.35 18.22 -2.10
CA VAL A 167 -26.69 17.59 -2.10
C VAL A 167 -26.73 16.33 -2.95
N LYS A 168 -26.10 16.34 -4.13
CA LYS A 168 -26.07 15.18 -5.04
C LYS A 168 -25.15 14.08 -4.51
N ALA A 169 -24.00 14.43 -3.95
CA ALA A 169 -23.10 13.51 -3.29
C ALA A 169 -23.79 12.82 -2.11
N SER A 170 -24.54 13.55 -1.27
CA SER A 170 -25.31 12.96 -0.17
C SER A 170 -26.33 11.93 -0.69
N LEU A 171 -27.16 12.34 -1.66
CA LEU A 171 -28.20 11.46 -2.21
C LEU A 171 -27.62 10.24 -2.92
N GLY A 172 -26.51 10.41 -3.63
CA GLY A 172 -25.80 9.35 -4.35
C GLY A 172 -25.13 8.36 -3.40
N ALA A 173 -24.37 8.83 -2.42
CA ALA A 173 -23.73 7.98 -1.42
C ALA A 173 -24.75 7.12 -0.65
N GLU A 174 -25.85 7.73 -0.20
CA GLU A 174 -26.92 6.99 0.46
C GLU A 174 -27.58 5.95 -0.46
N ALA A 175 -27.74 6.25 -1.76
CA ALA A 175 -28.30 5.33 -2.73
C ALA A 175 -27.36 4.15 -3.05
N LEU A 176 -26.07 4.42 -3.17
CA LEU A 176 -25.02 3.40 -3.33
C LEU A 176 -25.04 2.43 -2.15
N ALA A 177 -24.99 2.95 -0.92
CA ALA A 177 -25.03 2.14 0.30
C ALA A 177 -26.30 1.27 0.38
N ARG A 178 -27.48 1.85 0.11
CA ARG A 178 -28.73 1.07 0.06
C ARG A 178 -28.71 0.00 -1.04
N GLY A 179 -28.13 0.30 -2.19
CA GLY A 179 -28.01 -0.65 -3.29
C GLY A 179 -27.11 -1.84 -2.96
N MET A 180 -25.98 -1.61 -2.28
CA MET A 180 -25.09 -2.67 -1.81
C MET A 180 -25.75 -3.56 -0.76
N VAL A 181 -26.46 -2.95 0.19
CA VAL A 181 -27.27 -3.69 1.18
C VAL A 181 -28.39 -4.49 0.50
N ALA A 182 -29.07 -3.92 -0.50
CA ALA A 182 -30.12 -4.61 -1.25
C ALA A 182 -29.57 -5.76 -2.11
N ALA A 183 -28.32 -5.67 -2.56
CA ALA A 183 -27.60 -6.77 -3.20
C ALA A 183 -27.19 -7.88 -2.21
N GLY A 184 -27.26 -7.63 -0.90
CA GLY A 184 -26.89 -8.58 0.14
C GLY A 184 -25.39 -8.60 0.45
N ILE A 185 -24.67 -7.52 0.11
CA ILE A 185 -23.24 -7.38 0.39
C ILE A 185 -23.05 -6.93 1.84
N ALA A 186 -22.27 -7.71 2.59
CA ALA A 186 -21.92 -7.36 3.97
C ALA A 186 -21.04 -6.12 4.01
N GLU A 187 -21.14 -5.32 5.07
CA GLU A 187 -20.44 -4.02 5.19
C GLU A 187 -18.93 -4.13 4.94
N ALA A 188 -18.27 -5.15 5.48
CA ALA A 188 -16.83 -5.39 5.29
C ALA A 188 -16.43 -5.77 3.85
N ASP A 189 -17.39 -6.16 3.00
CA ASP A 189 -17.18 -6.56 1.61
C ASP A 189 -17.70 -5.49 0.62
N GLN A 190 -18.17 -4.34 1.11
CA GLN A 190 -18.69 -3.27 0.27
C GLN A 190 -17.56 -2.49 -0.40
N PRO A 191 -17.63 -2.25 -1.73
CA PRO A 191 -16.75 -1.31 -2.41
C PRO A 191 -16.87 0.11 -1.88
N ASP A 192 -15.78 0.87 -1.93
CA ASP A 192 -15.71 2.22 -1.37
C ASP A 192 -16.66 3.18 -2.08
N ILE A 193 -17.26 4.09 -1.33
CA ILE A 193 -17.98 5.25 -1.85
C ILE A 193 -17.10 6.48 -1.71
N LEU A 194 -16.66 7.01 -2.84
CA LEU A 194 -15.71 8.10 -2.92
C LEU A 194 -16.40 9.41 -3.34
N VAL A 195 -16.09 10.52 -2.67
CA VAL A 195 -16.64 11.86 -3.00
C VAL A 195 -15.55 12.89 -3.27
N GLN A 196 -15.76 13.78 -4.22
CA GLN A 196 -14.76 14.78 -4.60
C GLN A 196 -14.67 15.93 -3.58
N MET A 197 -13.45 16.31 -3.22
CA MET A 197 -13.20 17.42 -2.31
C MET A 197 -13.50 18.81 -2.93
N GLY A 198 -13.62 19.80 -2.04
CA GLY A 198 -13.93 21.17 -2.40
C GLY A 198 -12.72 21.93 -2.92
N THR A 199 -12.85 22.67 -4.03
CA THR A 199 -11.82 23.62 -4.47
C THR A 199 -12.45 24.97 -4.80
N ALA A 200 -11.99 26.01 -4.12
CA ALA A 200 -12.53 27.35 -4.29
C ALA A 200 -12.06 28.05 -5.57
N GLY A 201 -12.96 28.83 -6.17
CA GLY A 201 -12.62 29.70 -7.31
C GLY A 201 -12.68 29.03 -8.68
N ASN A 202 -13.16 27.78 -8.74
CA ASN A 202 -13.59 27.15 -9.99
C ASN A 202 -14.84 27.86 -10.56
N LEU A 203 -15.19 27.58 -11.83
CA LEU A 203 -16.19 28.34 -12.58
C LEU A 203 -17.56 28.44 -11.89
N GLY A 204 -18.00 27.34 -11.28
CA GLY A 204 -19.26 27.22 -10.55
C GLY A 204 -19.16 27.48 -9.06
N SER A 205 -17.95 27.70 -8.54
CA SER A 205 -17.71 27.83 -7.10
C SER A 205 -18.49 29.00 -6.50
N GLU A 206 -19.18 28.73 -5.39
CA GLU A 206 -19.89 29.69 -4.54
C GLU A 206 -18.92 30.61 -3.79
N PHE A 207 -17.62 30.31 -3.85
CA PHE A 207 -16.53 31.04 -3.21
C PHE A 207 -15.53 31.60 -4.25
N PRO A 208 -15.97 32.48 -5.17
CA PRO A 208 -15.13 33.01 -6.24
C PRO A 208 -13.99 33.86 -5.71
N ALA A 209 -12.89 33.92 -6.46
CA ALA A 209 -11.76 34.79 -6.13
C ALA A 209 -12.16 36.28 -6.19
N VAL A 210 -11.76 37.05 -5.19
CA VAL A 210 -11.98 38.50 -5.16
C VAL A 210 -10.72 39.21 -5.68
N PRO A 211 -10.82 40.06 -6.73
CA PRO A 211 -9.66 40.75 -7.27
C PRO A 211 -8.90 41.57 -6.22
N GLY A 212 -7.61 41.30 -6.07
CA GLY A 212 -6.73 42.02 -5.14
C GLY A 212 -6.79 41.55 -3.68
N VAL A 213 -7.57 40.50 -3.37
CA VAL A 213 -7.63 39.88 -2.04
C VAL A 213 -6.92 38.53 -2.08
N ASN A 214 -6.02 38.29 -1.12
CA ASN A 214 -5.36 37.00 -0.96
C ASN A 214 -6.00 36.22 0.20
N ASP A 215 -7.09 35.52 -0.10
CA ASP A 215 -7.91 34.78 0.85
C ASP A 215 -8.21 33.35 0.40
N PHE A 216 -7.42 32.82 -0.55
CA PHE A 216 -7.66 31.50 -1.16
C PHE A 216 -7.89 30.42 -0.12
N MET A 217 -7.06 30.35 0.94
CA MET A 217 -7.19 29.29 1.93
C MET A 217 -8.49 29.37 2.75
N ALA A 218 -8.94 30.56 3.10
CA ALA A 218 -10.22 30.73 3.78
C ALA A 218 -11.40 30.36 2.88
N ARG A 219 -11.31 30.69 1.58
CA ARG A 219 -12.32 30.28 0.60
C ARG A 219 -12.29 28.78 0.33
N ASN A 220 -11.12 28.16 0.23
CA ASN A 220 -10.96 26.71 0.03
C ASN A 220 -11.54 25.93 1.20
N GLN A 221 -11.27 26.40 2.42
CA GLN A 221 -11.88 25.84 3.62
C GLN A 221 -13.41 26.00 3.60
N ALA A 222 -13.92 27.16 3.17
CA ALA A 222 -15.36 27.38 3.06
C ALA A 222 -16.01 26.49 1.98
N ALA A 223 -15.35 26.29 0.83
CA ALA A 223 -15.81 25.41 -0.23
C ALA A 223 -15.95 23.96 0.24
N ASN A 224 -14.92 23.40 0.87
CA ASN A 224 -14.98 22.05 1.45
C ASN A 224 -16.10 21.93 2.49
N ASN A 225 -16.17 22.87 3.45
CA ASN A 225 -17.23 22.82 4.46
C ASN A 225 -18.63 22.96 3.85
N GLN A 226 -18.80 23.75 2.78
CA GLN A 226 -20.08 23.90 2.12
C GLN A 226 -20.60 22.58 1.55
N ILE A 227 -19.71 21.76 0.96
CA ILE A 227 -20.04 20.41 0.48
C ILE A 227 -20.42 19.52 1.67
N ILE A 228 -19.54 19.42 2.67
CA ILE A 228 -19.73 18.56 3.84
C ILE A 228 -21.02 18.91 4.60
N ASP A 229 -21.36 20.19 4.69
CA ASP A 229 -22.57 20.67 5.38
C ASP A 229 -23.87 20.28 4.65
N GLN A 230 -23.80 19.83 3.39
CA GLN A 230 -24.97 19.28 2.68
C GLN A 230 -25.14 17.77 2.89
N LEU A 231 -24.13 17.08 3.43
CA LEU A 231 -24.19 15.63 3.64
C LEU A 231 -25.06 15.30 4.86
N SER A 232 -25.96 14.34 4.68
CA SER A 232 -26.74 13.76 5.78
C SER A 232 -25.83 12.99 6.78
N GLU A 233 -26.39 12.51 7.89
CA GLU A 233 -25.64 11.62 8.78
C GLU A 233 -25.39 10.27 8.11
N GLU A 234 -26.38 9.77 7.37
CA GLU A 234 -26.31 8.52 6.63
C GLU A 234 -25.28 8.58 5.51
N ALA A 235 -25.23 9.67 4.73
CA ALA A 235 -24.22 9.86 3.69
C ALA A 235 -22.82 9.90 4.27
N ARG A 236 -22.60 10.62 5.39
CA ARG A 236 -21.27 10.71 6.02
C ARG A 236 -20.80 9.36 6.57
N ALA A 237 -21.71 8.53 7.04
CA ALA A 237 -21.38 7.18 7.50
C ALA A 237 -21.11 6.20 6.34
N ALA A 238 -21.65 6.49 5.16
CA ALA A 238 -21.50 5.68 3.96
C ALA A 238 -20.35 6.14 3.05
N ILE A 239 -19.63 7.21 3.38
CA ILE A 239 -18.51 7.71 2.55
C ILE A 239 -17.24 7.16 3.16
N ASP A 240 -16.55 6.32 2.40
CA ASP A 240 -15.31 5.66 2.81
C ASP A 240 -14.09 6.51 2.47
N GLY A 241 -14.18 7.32 1.40
CA GLY A 241 -13.05 8.12 0.96
C GLY A 241 -13.39 9.38 0.18
N VAL A 242 -12.36 10.17 -0.09
CA VAL A 242 -12.44 11.40 -0.87
C VAL A 242 -11.48 11.40 -2.04
N THR A 243 -11.84 12.13 -3.09
CA THR A 243 -11.05 12.17 -4.33
C THR A 243 -10.55 13.55 -4.70
N GLU A 244 -9.39 13.60 -5.36
CA GLU A 244 -8.82 14.81 -5.94
C GLU A 244 -7.94 14.51 -7.16
N HIS A 245 -7.71 15.53 -8.00
CA HIS A 245 -6.89 15.38 -9.21
C HIS A 245 -5.52 16.06 -9.03
N TYR A 246 -4.43 15.34 -9.34
CA TYR A 246 -3.07 15.82 -9.15
C TYR A 246 -2.28 15.93 -10.46
N TYR A 247 -2.37 17.10 -11.10
CA TYR A 247 -1.56 17.41 -12.28
C TYR A 247 -0.32 18.25 -11.99
N TYR A 248 0.88 17.71 -12.22
CA TYR A 248 2.12 18.49 -12.10
C TYR A 248 2.18 19.57 -13.18
N ASN A 249 2.26 20.84 -12.76
CA ASN A 249 2.11 21.98 -13.65
C ASN A 249 3.20 23.05 -13.46
N LYS A 250 4.32 22.69 -12.84
CA LYS A 250 5.45 23.58 -12.67
C LYS A 250 6.14 23.81 -14.01
N LEU A 251 6.75 24.98 -14.16
CA LEU A 251 7.45 25.38 -15.39
C LEU A 251 8.97 25.33 -15.23
N ASP A 252 9.45 25.34 -14.00
CA ASP A 252 10.86 25.19 -13.62
C ASP A 252 11.23 23.72 -13.40
N TYR A 253 12.53 23.46 -13.36
CA TYR A 253 13.05 22.10 -13.14
C TYR A 253 13.27 21.76 -11.67
N ALA A 254 13.45 22.77 -10.81
CA ALA A 254 13.58 22.56 -9.38
C ALA A 254 12.29 22.02 -8.78
N PHE A 255 12.38 21.00 -7.93
CA PHE A 255 11.24 20.54 -7.17
C PHE A 255 10.89 21.56 -6.07
N GLY A 256 9.58 21.85 -5.95
CA GLY A 256 9.06 22.64 -4.85
C GLY A 256 9.01 21.84 -3.55
N ASP A 257 8.75 22.52 -2.44
CA ASP A 257 8.34 21.85 -1.21
C ASP A 257 7.00 21.09 -1.41
N LEU A 258 6.69 20.18 -0.49
CA LEU A 258 5.48 19.36 -0.56
C LEU A 258 4.22 20.23 -0.68
N ASP A 259 4.08 21.19 0.24
CA ASP A 259 2.92 22.10 0.31
C ASP A 259 2.64 22.84 -1.00
N SER A 260 3.68 23.35 -1.68
CA SER A 260 3.53 24.03 -2.96
C SER A 260 3.28 23.07 -4.11
N SER A 261 3.70 21.80 -3.98
CA SER A 261 3.62 20.79 -5.03
C SER A 261 2.23 20.14 -5.09
N VAL A 262 1.66 19.78 -3.94
CA VAL A 262 0.37 19.08 -3.85
C VAL A 262 -0.85 20.01 -3.90
N LYS A 263 -0.66 21.31 -4.11
CA LYS A 263 -1.76 22.29 -4.35
C LYS A 263 -2.90 22.27 -3.32
N ASN A 264 -2.57 22.03 -2.05
CA ASN A 264 -3.49 21.96 -0.92
C ASN A 264 -4.34 20.68 -0.81
N ILE A 265 -4.09 19.64 -1.62
CA ILE A 265 -4.80 18.34 -1.48
C ILE A 265 -4.78 17.87 -0.02
N ASN A 266 -3.62 17.90 0.62
CA ASN A 266 -3.47 17.55 2.04
C ASN A 266 -4.33 18.40 2.98
N LYS A 267 -4.43 19.71 2.73
CA LYS A 267 -5.21 20.62 3.57
C LYS A 267 -6.71 20.45 3.37
N ASP A 268 -7.12 20.09 2.16
CA ASP A 268 -8.50 19.77 1.86
C ASP A 268 -8.86 18.45 2.55
N PHE A 269 -8.00 17.43 2.43
CA PHE A 269 -8.14 16.17 3.14
C PHE A 269 -8.23 16.35 4.67
N ASP A 270 -7.35 17.16 5.28
CA ASP A 270 -7.42 17.47 6.72
C ASP A 270 -8.78 18.02 7.17
N ILE A 271 -9.47 18.80 6.30
CA ILE A 271 -10.80 19.33 6.59
C ILE A 271 -11.83 18.19 6.60
N TRP A 272 -11.77 17.29 5.61
CA TRP A 272 -12.68 16.16 5.49
C TRP A 272 -12.46 15.13 6.60
N ALA A 273 -11.23 14.68 6.82
CA ALA A 273 -10.88 13.77 7.92
C ALA A 273 -11.29 14.36 9.28
N GLY A 274 -11.04 15.64 9.52
CA GLY A 274 -11.47 16.33 10.74
C GLY A 274 -13.00 16.42 10.94
N ARG A 275 -13.80 16.22 9.88
CA ARG A 275 -15.26 16.31 9.88
C ARG A 275 -15.96 14.95 9.83
N LEU A 276 -15.35 13.95 9.19
CA LEU A 276 -15.93 12.62 8.97
C LEU A 276 -15.32 11.56 9.91
N GLY A 277 -14.03 11.61 10.23
CA GLY A 277 -13.38 10.59 11.06
C GLY A 277 -11.96 10.23 10.60
N GLY A 278 -11.33 9.29 11.31
CA GLY A 278 -9.91 8.94 11.16
C GLY A 278 -9.59 7.81 10.18
N ASP A 279 -10.60 7.16 9.60
CA ASP A 279 -10.46 6.04 8.66
C ASP A 279 -10.95 6.43 7.26
N LEU A 280 -10.80 7.71 6.89
CA LEU A 280 -11.24 8.23 5.60
C LEU A 280 -10.09 8.11 4.59
N ASP A 281 -10.34 7.46 3.46
CA ASP A 281 -9.30 7.24 2.45
C ASP A 281 -9.14 8.45 1.51
N LEU A 282 -7.91 8.68 1.03
CA LEU A 282 -7.58 9.69 0.03
C LEU A 282 -7.22 9.04 -1.31
N HIS A 283 -8.07 9.22 -2.31
CA HIS A 283 -7.84 8.70 -3.66
C HIS A 283 -7.46 9.81 -4.65
N ILE A 284 -6.31 9.67 -5.29
CA ILE A 284 -5.89 10.53 -6.39
C ILE A 284 -6.39 9.96 -7.72
N THR A 285 -7.63 10.24 -8.06
CA THR A 285 -8.35 9.56 -9.15
C THR A 285 -7.97 10.01 -10.56
N GLU A 286 -7.21 11.09 -10.70
CA GLU A 286 -6.54 11.46 -11.95
C GLU A 286 -5.22 12.16 -11.63
N TRP A 287 -4.09 11.61 -12.09
CA TRP A 287 -2.78 12.26 -11.94
C TRP A 287 -1.85 12.01 -13.12
N ASN A 288 -1.06 13.03 -13.45
CA ASN A 288 0.11 12.96 -14.34
C ASN A 288 0.80 14.34 -14.39
N VAL A 289 1.80 14.51 -15.25
CA VAL A 289 2.22 15.81 -15.76
C VAL A 289 1.09 16.45 -16.56
N LYS A 290 0.86 17.74 -16.38
CA LYS A 290 -0.16 18.47 -17.13
C LYS A 290 0.25 18.56 -18.61
N THR A 291 -0.68 18.28 -19.52
CA THR A 291 -0.46 18.40 -20.98
C THR A 291 -0.03 19.80 -21.44
N THR A 292 -0.33 20.84 -20.66
CA THR A 292 0.09 22.23 -20.94
C THR A 292 1.44 22.61 -20.34
N ALA A 293 2.07 21.75 -19.55
CA ALA A 293 3.38 22.00 -18.95
C ALA A 293 4.50 21.54 -19.91
N GLU A 294 4.67 22.27 -21.01
CA GLU A 294 5.54 21.87 -22.15
C GLU A 294 7.01 21.61 -21.76
N THR A 295 7.49 22.19 -20.65
CA THR A 295 8.86 21.95 -20.18
C THR A 295 9.01 20.65 -19.38
N GLN A 296 7.92 19.98 -19.03
CA GLN A 296 7.91 18.80 -18.14
C GLN A 296 7.65 17.49 -18.87
N HIS A 297 7.62 17.47 -20.22
CA HIS A 297 7.39 16.26 -21.03
C HIS A 297 8.70 15.52 -21.33
N GLY A 298 8.61 14.38 -22.03
CA GLY A 298 9.77 13.58 -22.41
C GLY A 298 10.52 13.00 -21.21
N MET A 299 11.86 13.08 -21.22
CA MET A 299 12.71 12.64 -20.10
C MET A 299 12.43 13.41 -18.81
N VAL A 300 11.99 14.67 -18.89
CA VAL A 300 11.62 15.48 -17.71
C VAL A 300 10.42 14.87 -16.98
N ALA A 301 9.54 14.16 -17.69
CA ALA A 301 8.33 13.59 -17.12
C ALA A 301 8.61 12.44 -16.16
N GLY A 302 9.58 11.57 -16.46
CA GLY A 302 9.93 10.44 -15.58
C GLY A 302 10.36 10.89 -14.19
N SER A 303 11.26 11.89 -14.11
CA SER A 303 11.67 12.45 -12.81
C SER A 303 10.54 13.20 -12.10
N SER A 304 9.66 13.88 -12.85
CA SER A 304 8.47 14.53 -12.27
C SER A 304 7.51 13.51 -11.68
N MET A 305 7.36 12.35 -12.33
CA MET A 305 6.50 11.26 -11.89
C MET A 305 6.98 10.62 -10.58
N VAL A 306 8.28 10.32 -10.46
CA VAL A 306 8.88 9.87 -9.18
C VAL A 306 8.51 10.82 -8.06
N LYS A 307 8.64 12.14 -8.29
CA LYS A 307 8.33 13.14 -7.26
C LYS A 307 6.84 13.25 -6.97
N GLN A 308 5.97 13.11 -7.97
CA GLN A 308 4.54 13.08 -7.75
C GLN A 308 4.14 11.88 -6.90
N PHE A 309 4.68 10.70 -7.20
CA PHE A 309 4.39 9.48 -6.45
C PHE A 309 4.81 9.58 -4.98
N GLU A 310 6.04 10.05 -4.73
CA GLU A 310 6.52 10.37 -3.37
C GLU A 310 5.57 11.33 -2.64
N ASN A 311 5.14 12.40 -3.32
CA ASN A 311 4.26 13.39 -2.73
C ASN A 311 2.87 12.83 -2.40
N MET A 312 2.33 11.91 -3.22
CA MET A 312 1.03 11.26 -2.97
C MET A 312 1.10 10.39 -1.71
N ILE A 313 2.16 9.59 -1.57
CA ILE A 313 2.37 8.77 -0.36
C ILE A 313 2.56 9.68 0.85
N ALA A 314 3.36 10.74 0.73
CA ALA A 314 3.64 11.68 1.82
C ALA A 314 2.41 12.45 2.35
N ILE A 315 1.33 12.52 1.56
CA ILE A 315 0.05 13.11 2.00
C ILE A 315 -0.98 12.06 2.41
N GLY A 316 -0.59 10.79 2.46
CA GLY A 316 -1.46 9.68 2.87
C GLY A 316 -2.50 9.32 1.83
N ALA A 317 -2.15 9.33 0.53
CA ALA A 317 -3.03 8.74 -0.48
C ALA A 317 -3.10 7.22 -0.29
N ASP A 318 -4.27 6.62 -0.52
CA ASP A 318 -4.53 5.19 -0.39
C ASP A 318 -4.66 4.52 -1.77
N GLY A 319 -5.24 5.25 -2.73
CA GLY A 319 -5.37 4.83 -4.13
C GLY A 319 -5.04 5.94 -5.12
N ALA A 320 -4.63 5.57 -6.34
CA ALA A 320 -4.32 6.53 -7.39
C ALA A 320 -4.54 5.95 -8.79
N HIS A 321 -5.02 6.79 -9.71
CA HIS A 321 -5.29 6.40 -11.09
C HIS A 321 -4.59 7.33 -12.07
N VAL A 322 -3.61 6.79 -12.81
CA VAL A 322 -2.80 7.58 -13.74
C VAL A 322 -3.62 8.00 -14.97
N TRP A 323 -3.41 9.23 -15.44
CA TRP A 323 -4.01 9.79 -16.65
C TRP A 323 -2.94 10.06 -17.72
N ALA A 324 -2.78 9.28 -18.77
CA ALA A 324 -3.53 8.09 -19.16
C ALA A 324 -2.56 7.04 -19.71
N LEU A 325 -2.98 5.79 -19.77
CA LEU A 325 -2.15 4.71 -20.35
C LEU A 325 -2.00 4.94 -21.86
N ASP A 326 -3.12 4.77 -22.57
CA ASP A 326 -3.27 4.83 -24.01
C ASP A 326 -4.23 5.96 -24.41
N TYR A 327 -3.69 7.16 -24.22
CA TYR A 327 -4.21 8.49 -24.45
C TYR A 327 -3.57 9.26 -25.61
N HIS A 328 -4.01 9.32 -26.88
CA HIS A 328 -3.31 10.14 -27.93
C HIS A 328 -3.02 11.58 -27.48
N SER A 329 -1.91 11.78 -26.78
CA SER A 329 -1.61 12.92 -25.94
C SER A 329 -0.15 12.84 -25.49
N ARG A 330 0.44 14.01 -25.24
CA ARG A 330 1.83 14.17 -24.78
C ARG A 330 2.19 13.49 -23.46
N THR A 331 1.19 12.99 -22.75
CA THR A 331 1.32 12.50 -21.38
C THR A 331 0.83 11.07 -21.28
N ALA A 332 0.59 10.37 -22.39
CA ALA A 332 0.34 8.94 -22.35
C ALA A 332 1.59 8.18 -21.89
N LEU A 333 1.39 7.07 -21.19
CA LEU A 333 2.49 6.22 -20.74
C LEU A 333 2.98 5.33 -21.88
N THR A 334 2.05 4.82 -22.70
CA THR A 334 2.32 3.79 -23.70
C THR A 334 2.08 4.22 -25.15
N LEU A 335 1.41 5.33 -25.43
CA LEU A 335 1.09 5.71 -26.81
C LEU A 335 1.34 7.16 -27.21
N ASP A 336 2.07 7.28 -28.32
CA ASP A 336 2.15 8.49 -29.14
C ASP A 336 2.11 8.15 -30.65
N THR A 337 2.58 6.96 -31.02
CA THR A 337 2.67 6.49 -32.42
C THR A 337 1.70 5.33 -32.71
N ASP A 338 1.44 5.07 -34.00
CA ASP A 338 0.57 3.98 -34.50
C ASP A 338 1.09 2.55 -34.16
N ASP A 339 2.23 2.43 -33.46
CA ASP A 339 2.96 1.17 -33.25
C ASP A 339 2.66 0.49 -31.90
N GLY A 340 1.78 1.04 -31.06
CA GLY A 340 1.32 0.43 -29.80
C GLY A 340 2.38 0.32 -28.69
N VAL A 341 2.15 -0.60 -27.75
CA VAL A 341 3.05 -0.88 -26.61
C VAL A 341 4.39 -1.42 -27.10
N ARG A 342 5.48 -0.84 -26.60
CA ARG A 342 6.87 -1.25 -26.88
C ARG A 342 7.52 -1.70 -25.59
N LEU A 343 8.03 -2.92 -25.61
CA LEU A 343 8.71 -3.55 -24.48
C LEU A 343 10.16 -3.90 -24.86
N ASP A 344 11.04 -3.92 -23.88
CA ASP A 344 12.39 -4.49 -24.03
C ASP A 344 12.38 -6.03 -23.98
N GLU A 345 13.56 -6.65 -24.02
CA GLU A 345 13.69 -8.11 -23.99
C GLU A 345 13.23 -8.76 -22.68
N LEU A 346 13.10 -7.98 -21.60
CA LEU A 346 12.62 -8.42 -20.28
C LEU A 346 11.13 -8.13 -20.08
N GLY A 347 10.46 -7.52 -21.07
CA GLY A 347 9.03 -7.20 -20.99
C GLY A 347 8.73 -5.85 -20.34
N ARG A 348 9.73 -4.99 -20.16
CA ARG A 348 9.58 -3.67 -19.52
C ARG A 348 9.25 -2.58 -20.54
N LEU A 349 8.41 -1.62 -20.17
CA LEU A 349 7.90 -0.58 -21.05
C LEU A 349 8.99 0.41 -21.49
N THR A 350 9.04 0.73 -22.80
CA THR A 350 10.04 1.63 -23.39
C THR A 350 9.45 2.83 -24.13
N ASN A 351 8.13 2.95 -24.26
CA ASN A 351 7.46 4.00 -25.03
C ASN A 351 7.78 5.43 -24.56
N SER A 352 8.00 5.64 -23.26
CA SER A 352 8.26 6.96 -22.70
C SER A 352 8.99 6.85 -21.36
N SER A 353 9.68 7.91 -20.95
CA SER A 353 10.37 7.95 -19.65
C SER A 353 9.41 7.82 -18.47
N GLN A 354 8.25 8.45 -18.54
CA GLN A 354 7.23 8.34 -17.50
C GLN A 354 6.58 6.96 -17.47
N GLY A 355 6.34 6.33 -18.62
CA GLY A 355 5.82 4.97 -18.69
C GLY A 355 6.80 3.96 -18.08
N ALA A 356 8.07 4.03 -18.48
CA ALA A 356 9.12 3.17 -17.92
C ALA A 356 9.27 3.33 -16.41
N VAL A 357 9.22 4.57 -15.90
CA VAL A 357 9.28 4.83 -14.46
C VAL A 357 8.05 4.30 -13.73
N PHE A 358 6.85 4.43 -14.32
CA PHE A 358 5.63 3.87 -13.74
C PHE A 358 5.70 2.34 -13.64
N ASP A 359 6.13 1.68 -14.72
CA ASP A 359 6.34 0.24 -14.80
C ASP A 359 7.26 -0.25 -13.68
N LEU A 360 8.46 0.32 -13.61
CA LEU A 360 9.45 0.02 -12.57
C LEU A 360 8.90 0.24 -11.15
N MET A 361 8.19 1.34 -10.90
CA MET A 361 7.58 1.60 -9.59
C MET A 361 6.49 0.57 -9.24
N SER A 362 5.67 0.17 -10.21
CA SER A 362 4.58 -0.79 -10.00
C SER A 362 5.07 -2.17 -9.62
N GLU A 363 6.23 -2.57 -10.15
CA GLU A 363 6.90 -3.83 -9.81
C GLU A 363 7.63 -3.74 -8.46
N ALA A 364 8.38 -2.66 -8.24
CA ALA A 364 9.33 -2.59 -7.15
C ALA A 364 8.77 -2.05 -5.83
N LEU A 365 7.65 -1.32 -5.81
CA LEU A 365 7.30 -0.51 -4.63
C LEU A 365 6.14 -1.03 -3.78
N VAL A 366 5.25 -1.86 -4.31
CA VAL A 366 4.05 -2.33 -3.57
C VAL A 366 4.45 -2.99 -2.25
N GLY A 367 3.82 -2.55 -1.15
CA GLY A 367 4.09 -3.02 0.22
C GLY A 367 5.32 -2.39 0.89
N LYS A 368 6.15 -1.63 0.17
CA LYS A 368 7.31 -0.95 0.76
C LYS A 368 6.89 0.37 1.42
N GLU A 369 7.61 0.71 2.49
CA GLU A 369 7.43 1.94 3.25
C GLU A 369 8.20 3.09 2.61
N LEU A 370 7.62 4.29 2.51
CA LEU A 370 8.36 5.50 2.14
C LEU A 370 9.40 5.84 3.22
N VAL A 371 10.65 6.05 2.83
CA VAL A 371 11.76 6.37 3.75
C VAL A 371 12.38 7.71 3.39
N THR A 372 12.45 8.60 4.38
CA THR A 372 13.22 9.84 4.24
C THR A 372 14.71 9.54 4.35
N ALA A 373 15.42 9.63 3.22
CA ALA A 373 16.86 9.44 3.15
C ALA A 373 17.60 10.80 3.10
N GLY A 374 18.48 11.04 4.07
CA GLY A 374 19.29 12.26 4.15
C GLY A 374 20.71 12.02 3.66
N PHE A 375 21.23 12.91 2.82
CA PHE A 375 22.59 12.79 2.25
C PHE A 375 23.48 13.98 2.60
N THR A 376 24.74 13.68 2.91
CA THR A 376 25.79 14.72 3.00
C THR A 376 26.38 14.98 1.62
N ASN A 377 26.78 16.24 1.37
CA ASN A 377 27.22 16.73 0.06
C ASN A 377 26.15 16.61 -1.04
N GLY A 378 24.88 16.86 -0.67
CA GLY A 378 23.76 16.95 -1.59
C GLY A 378 24.10 17.77 -2.84
N LEU A 379 23.67 17.27 -4.00
CA LEU A 379 23.82 17.95 -5.27
C LEU A 379 22.50 18.69 -5.59
N PRO A 380 22.52 19.99 -5.91
CA PRO A 380 21.30 20.79 -6.06
C PRO A 380 20.27 20.23 -7.06
N ASP A 381 20.75 19.59 -8.12
CA ASP A 381 19.91 19.13 -9.23
C ASP A 381 19.77 17.59 -9.26
N ILE A 382 20.15 16.90 -8.18
CA ILE A 382 19.92 15.46 -8.00
C ILE A 382 18.93 15.27 -6.86
N SER A 383 17.81 14.60 -7.14
CA SER A 383 16.84 14.20 -6.13
C SER A 383 16.96 12.71 -5.86
N VAL A 384 16.80 12.32 -4.59
CA VAL A 384 16.77 10.92 -4.18
C VAL A 384 15.48 10.66 -3.40
N THR A 385 14.74 9.67 -3.84
CA THR A 385 13.54 9.15 -3.16
C THR A 385 13.80 7.70 -2.81
N ALA A 386 13.37 7.24 -1.63
CA ALA A 386 13.69 5.90 -1.15
C ALA A 386 12.51 5.21 -0.50
N TYR A 387 12.44 3.90 -0.68
CA TYR A 387 11.41 3.01 -0.16
C TYR A 387 12.07 1.76 0.41
N ALA A 388 11.51 1.18 1.48
CA ALA A 388 12.09 -0.01 2.08
C ALA A 388 11.03 -0.96 2.64
N ASP A 389 11.31 -2.25 2.58
CA ASP A 389 10.71 -3.24 3.46
C ASP A 389 11.82 -3.87 4.34
N GLN A 390 11.58 -5.08 4.85
CA GLN A 390 12.56 -5.77 5.67
C GLN A 390 13.75 -6.33 4.86
N GLN A 391 13.55 -6.66 3.60
CA GLN A 391 14.54 -7.36 2.77
C GLN A 391 15.30 -6.43 1.83
N GLU A 392 14.66 -5.36 1.39
CA GLU A 392 15.18 -4.52 0.32
C GLU A 392 14.94 -3.03 0.58
N MET A 393 15.85 -2.23 0.04
CA MET A 393 15.68 -0.79 -0.10
C MET A 393 15.80 -0.38 -1.56
N VAL A 394 14.78 0.30 -2.07
CA VAL A 394 14.71 0.80 -3.44
C VAL A 394 14.94 2.31 -3.43
N PHE A 395 15.82 2.80 -4.30
CA PHE A 395 16.12 4.22 -4.47
C PHE A 395 15.82 4.66 -5.89
N TYR A 396 15.09 5.76 -6.05
CA TYR A 396 15.04 6.50 -7.30
C TYR A 396 15.94 7.72 -7.21
N ILE A 397 16.95 7.78 -8.08
CA ILE A 397 17.85 8.92 -8.20
C ILE A 397 17.54 9.60 -9.52
N THR A 398 17.14 10.86 -9.45
CA THR A 398 16.65 11.60 -10.62
C THR A 398 17.51 12.85 -10.86
N SER A 399 17.88 13.06 -12.12
CA SER A 399 18.49 14.31 -12.57
C SER A 399 17.40 15.34 -12.86
N ARG A 400 17.61 16.58 -12.40
CA ARG A 400 16.81 17.76 -12.74
C ARG A 400 17.66 18.85 -13.38
N SER A 401 18.78 18.43 -14.00
CA SER A 401 19.78 19.30 -14.61
C SER A 401 19.72 19.28 -16.14
N LEU A 402 20.15 20.39 -16.75
CA LEU A 402 20.46 20.48 -18.18
C LEU A 402 21.88 20.01 -18.50
N GLU A 403 22.71 19.80 -17.49
CA GLU A 403 24.09 19.34 -17.59
C GLU A 403 24.20 17.89 -17.12
N MET A 404 25.20 17.18 -17.63
CA MET A 404 25.55 15.85 -17.15
C MET A 404 26.08 15.93 -15.72
N ALA A 405 25.62 15.03 -14.85
CA ALA A 405 26.05 14.94 -13.47
C ALA A 405 26.90 13.68 -13.24
N GLU A 406 28.11 13.87 -12.72
CA GLU A 406 29.03 12.78 -12.36
C GLU A 406 29.31 12.80 -10.85
N PHE A 407 28.93 11.74 -10.17
CA PHE A 407 29.07 11.61 -8.72
C PHE A 407 29.16 10.16 -8.27
N THR A 408 29.73 9.95 -7.09
CA THR A 408 29.75 8.65 -6.41
C THR A 408 28.68 8.67 -5.33
N LEU A 409 27.84 7.64 -5.26
CA LEU A 409 26.91 7.40 -4.18
C LEU A 409 27.51 6.38 -3.21
N ASP A 410 27.50 6.71 -1.91
CA ASP A 410 27.93 5.84 -0.82
C ASP A 410 26.74 5.53 0.09
N LEU A 411 26.25 4.30 0.01
CA LEU A 411 25.12 3.77 0.77
C LEU A 411 25.58 2.91 1.97
N ALA A 412 26.75 2.28 1.86
CA ALA A 412 27.30 1.35 2.86
C ALA A 412 27.53 2.01 4.23
N ALA A 413 27.66 3.34 4.28
CA ALA A 413 27.78 4.07 5.53
C ALA A 413 26.59 3.89 6.50
N LYS A 414 25.40 3.54 5.97
CA LYS A 414 24.15 3.45 6.76
C LYS A 414 23.29 2.23 6.49
N LEU A 415 23.59 1.46 5.46
CA LEU A 415 22.84 0.26 5.12
C LEU A 415 23.65 -1.01 5.37
N PRO A 416 23.06 -2.03 6.01
CA PRO A 416 23.63 -3.37 6.03
C PRO A 416 23.38 -3.98 4.65
N VAL A 417 24.27 -3.77 3.68
CA VAL A 417 24.04 -4.24 2.30
C VAL A 417 24.47 -5.70 2.15
N ALA A 418 23.55 -6.54 1.67
CA ALA A 418 23.81 -7.91 1.26
C ALA A 418 24.07 -7.99 -0.24
N GLY A 419 25.33 -8.19 -0.63
CA GLY A 419 25.67 -8.45 -2.03
C GLY A 419 25.72 -7.19 -2.91
N PRO A 420 25.59 -7.35 -4.24
CA PRO A 420 25.65 -6.23 -5.17
C PRO A 420 24.38 -5.37 -5.13
N VAL A 421 24.51 -4.11 -5.51
CA VAL A 421 23.38 -3.22 -5.78
C VAL A 421 23.00 -3.35 -7.25
N GLU A 422 21.76 -3.77 -7.48
CA GLU A 422 21.17 -3.86 -8.82
C GLU A 422 20.54 -2.53 -9.20
N ALA A 423 20.48 -2.23 -10.49
CA ALA A 423 20.03 -0.93 -10.95
C ALA A 423 19.50 -0.95 -12.37
N VAL A 424 18.50 -0.11 -12.64
CA VAL A 424 17.95 0.12 -13.99
C VAL A 424 18.06 1.60 -14.31
N LEU A 425 18.88 1.94 -15.30
CA LEU A 425 19.00 3.31 -15.82
C LEU A 425 17.99 3.51 -16.95
N VAL A 426 17.10 4.48 -16.78
CA VAL A 426 16.16 4.97 -17.80
C VAL A 426 16.82 6.11 -18.57
N SER A 427 17.18 5.83 -19.82
CA SER A 427 17.87 6.79 -20.70
C SER A 427 17.11 7.02 -22.00
N MET A 428 17.26 8.20 -22.61
CA MET A 428 16.60 8.50 -23.88
C MET A 428 17.15 7.63 -25.01
N ASP A 429 16.27 6.98 -25.77
CA ASP A 429 16.63 6.46 -27.08
C ASP A 429 16.76 7.64 -28.05
N ARG A 430 17.97 7.91 -28.52
CA ARG A 430 18.22 9.03 -29.45
C ARG A 430 17.73 8.74 -30.85
N ASP A 431 17.58 7.49 -31.23
CA ASP A 431 17.24 7.10 -32.60
C ASP A 431 15.74 7.23 -32.86
N SER A 432 14.91 7.22 -31.81
CA SER A 432 13.46 7.49 -31.88
C SER A 432 13.13 8.98 -31.99
N ALA A 433 14.05 9.86 -31.56
CA ALA A 433 13.83 11.31 -31.53
C ALA A 433 13.76 11.94 -32.94
N ASN A 434 12.70 12.71 -33.19
CA ASN A 434 12.46 13.53 -34.38
C ASN A 434 12.69 15.04 -34.13
N GLY A 435 12.89 15.46 -32.88
CA GLY A 435 13.17 16.83 -32.47
C GLY A 435 11.94 17.76 -32.43
N LEU A 436 10.73 17.19 -32.41
CA LEU A 436 9.47 17.94 -32.44
C LEU A 436 8.61 17.62 -31.21
N GLN A 437 7.73 18.56 -30.91
CA GLN A 437 6.66 18.38 -29.93
C GLN A 437 5.36 18.00 -30.67
N TRP A 438 4.41 17.38 -29.97
CA TRP A 438 3.10 16.92 -30.50
C TRP A 438 2.36 17.96 -31.34
N LYS A 439 2.48 19.25 -30.97
CA LYS A 439 1.89 20.32 -31.78
C LYS A 439 2.73 20.51 -33.02
N ALA A 440 2.23 19.95 -34.13
CA ALA A 440 2.79 20.02 -35.47
C ALA A 440 3.59 21.32 -35.72
N GLY A 441 4.91 21.17 -35.84
CA GLY A 441 5.85 22.26 -36.17
C GLY A 441 6.50 22.98 -34.98
N THR A 442 6.19 22.60 -33.73
CA THR A 442 6.90 23.10 -32.54
C THR A 442 8.14 22.24 -32.30
N LYS A 443 9.31 22.86 -32.08
CA LYS A 443 10.55 22.12 -31.83
C LYS A 443 10.64 21.69 -30.37
N ALA A 444 11.15 20.50 -30.13
CA ALA A 444 11.60 20.10 -28.80
C ALA A 444 12.85 20.91 -28.40
N ASP A 445 12.97 21.18 -27.11
CA ASP A 445 14.17 21.74 -26.52
C ASP A 445 15.25 20.67 -26.47
N SER A 446 16.50 21.09 -26.64
CA SER A 446 17.63 20.18 -26.60
C SER A 446 18.88 20.81 -25.99
N VAL A 447 19.74 19.92 -25.52
CA VAL A 447 21.13 20.21 -25.15
C VAL A 447 22.05 19.33 -26.00
N PHE A 448 23.37 19.55 -25.93
CA PHE A 448 24.34 18.69 -26.60
C PHE A 448 24.96 17.72 -25.61
N VAL A 449 24.82 16.43 -25.86
CA VAL A 449 25.45 15.36 -25.08
C VAL A 449 26.22 14.47 -26.05
N ASP A 450 27.52 14.27 -25.77
CA ASP A 450 28.44 13.54 -26.65
C ASP A 450 28.50 14.08 -28.09
N GLY A 451 28.33 15.39 -28.25
CA GLY A 451 28.39 16.07 -29.54
C GLY A 451 27.14 15.91 -30.42
N GLN A 452 26.06 15.31 -29.92
CA GLN A 452 24.77 15.19 -30.60
C GLN A 452 23.65 15.90 -29.82
N PRO A 453 22.59 16.38 -30.48
CA PRO A 453 21.40 16.87 -29.81
C PRO A 453 20.76 15.79 -28.92
N TYR A 454 20.30 16.21 -27.74
CA TYR A 454 19.54 15.42 -26.78
C TYR A 454 18.24 16.16 -26.48
N TYR A 455 17.13 15.70 -27.04
CA TYR A 455 15.82 16.37 -27.02
C TYR A 455 15.03 16.00 -25.76
N TYR A 456 15.46 16.55 -24.63
CA TYR A 456 15.02 16.09 -23.31
C TYR A 456 13.53 16.26 -23.00
N ASN A 457 12.83 17.18 -23.66
CA ASN A 457 11.39 17.37 -23.46
C ASN A 457 10.52 16.82 -24.61
N GLU A 458 11.12 16.11 -25.56
CA GLU A 458 10.40 15.45 -26.63
C GLU A 458 9.51 14.34 -26.05
N HIS A 459 8.21 14.53 -26.17
CA HIS A 459 7.16 13.70 -25.56
C HIS A 459 7.07 12.25 -26.09
N ASP A 460 7.37 12.05 -27.38
CA ASP A 460 7.23 10.82 -28.15
C ASP A 460 8.55 10.05 -28.27
N VAL A 461 9.56 10.42 -27.46
CA VAL A 461 10.85 9.74 -27.44
C VAL A 461 10.78 8.46 -26.60
N ASP A 462 11.18 7.35 -27.20
CA ASP A 462 11.39 6.09 -26.50
C ASP A 462 12.55 6.19 -25.52
N VAL A 463 12.62 5.21 -24.62
CA VAL A 463 13.72 5.04 -23.68
C VAL A 463 14.42 3.70 -23.85
N VAL A 464 15.70 3.68 -23.49
CA VAL A 464 16.52 2.48 -23.32
C VAL A 464 16.69 2.25 -21.83
N LEU A 465 16.30 1.05 -21.39
CA LEU A 465 16.54 0.54 -20.05
C LEU A 465 17.89 -0.19 -20.03
N THR A 466 18.78 0.22 -19.14
CA THR A 466 20.10 -0.40 -18.99
C THR A 466 20.25 -0.97 -17.59
N ASP A 467 20.34 -2.29 -17.51
CA ASP A 467 20.66 -3.00 -16.27
C ASP A 467 22.13 -2.78 -15.90
N LEU A 468 22.35 -2.35 -14.67
CA LEU A 468 23.65 -2.08 -14.07
C LEU A 468 23.77 -2.86 -12.76
N VAL A 469 25.01 -3.23 -12.41
CA VAL A 469 25.30 -3.95 -11.17
C VAL A 469 26.55 -3.33 -10.54
N PHE A 470 26.41 -2.87 -9.30
CA PHE A 470 27.50 -2.30 -8.52
C PHE A 470 27.89 -3.25 -7.40
N THR A 471 29.14 -3.73 -7.40
CA THR A 471 29.62 -4.73 -6.43
C THR A 471 30.07 -4.12 -5.10
N ASP A 472 30.13 -2.80 -5.00
CA ASP A 472 30.54 -2.06 -3.81
C ASP A 472 29.55 -0.93 -3.54
N ALA A 473 28.69 -1.12 -2.53
CA ALA A 473 27.69 -0.13 -2.13
C ALA A 473 28.27 1.16 -1.52
N SER A 474 29.59 1.21 -1.27
CA SER A 474 30.30 2.45 -0.89
C SER A 474 30.82 3.23 -2.11
N GLN A 475 30.77 2.63 -3.30
CA GLN A 475 31.32 3.19 -4.54
C GLN A 475 30.41 2.94 -5.75
N ILE A 476 29.21 3.52 -5.70
CA ILE A 476 28.27 3.51 -6.83
C ILE A 476 28.56 4.75 -7.68
N ASP A 477 29.42 4.61 -8.70
CA ASP A 477 29.78 5.70 -9.60
C ASP A 477 28.69 5.91 -10.67
N LEU A 478 28.03 7.07 -10.63
CA LEU A 478 26.94 7.44 -11.52
C LEU A 478 27.31 8.61 -12.43
N ALA A 479 26.81 8.53 -13.67
CA ALA A 479 27.02 9.49 -14.74
C ALA A 479 25.68 9.74 -15.45
N LEU A 480 24.84 10.57 -14.84
CA LEU A 480 23.47 10.82 -15.32
C LEU A 480 23.47 11.94 -16.35
N LYS A 481 22.89 11.68 -17.52
CA LYS A 481 22.58 12.71 -18.51
C LYS A 481 21.39 13.56 -18.03
N PRO A 482 21.12 14.70 -18.70
CA PRO A 482 20.00 15.56 -18.36
C PRO A 482 18.69 14.78 -18.24
N PHE A 483 18.07 14.86 -17.06
CA PHE A 483 16.78 14.25 -16.74
C PHE A 483 16.68 12.72 -16.78
N GLU A 484 17.81 12.00 -16.78
CA GLU A 484 17.78 10.54 -16.57
C GLU A 484 17.32 10.18 -15.14
N VAL A 485 16.69 9.01 -15.04
CA VAL A 485 16.25 8.39 -13.79
C VAL A 485 16.96 7.05 -13.66
N ILE A 486 17.46 6.74 -12.47
CA ILE A 486 17.97 5.41 -12.15
C ILE A 486 17.25 4.88 -10.91
N GLU A 487 16.71 3.68 -11.04
CA GLU A 487 16.27 2.87 -9.91
C GLU A 487 17.45 2.04 -9.41
N LEU A 488 17.70 2.01 -8.11
CA LEU A 488 18.63 1.10 -7.46
C LEU A 488 17.87 0.21 -6.48
N THR A 489 18.14 -1.09 -6.53
CA THR A 489 17.63 -2.06 -5.56
C THR A 489 18.80 -2.58 -4.72
N VAL A 490 18.69 -2.38 -3.42
CA VAL A 490 19.69 -2.77 -2.42
C VAL A 490 19.09 -3.88 -1.57
N THR A 491 19.56 -5.11 -1.75
CA THR A 491 19.25 -6.19 -0.82
C THR A 491 19.93 -5.92 0.53
N LEU A 492 19.18 -6.08 1.61
CA LEU A 492 19.65 -5.85 2.97
C LEU A 492 20.17 -7.16 3.58
N ASP A 493 21.31 -7.08 4.28
CA ASP A 493 21.87 -8.15 5.11
C ASP A 493 21.08 -8.23 6.42
N THR A 494 19.84 -8.69 6.26
CA THR A 494 18.99 -9.08 7.37
C THR A 494 19.16 -10.58 7.61
N ALA A 495 19.10 -11.01 8.88
CA ALA A 495 18.94 -12.44 9.19
C ALA A 495 17.81 -12.99 8.30
N PRO A 496 17.93 -14.21 7.74
CA PRO A 496 16.94 -14.74 6.83
C PRO A 496 15.56 -14.67 7.48
N VAL A 497 14.70 -13.81 6.92
CA VAL A 497 13.27 -13.86 7.20
C VAL A 497 12.78 -15.08 6.41
N PRO A 498 12.25 -16.14 7.04
CA PRO A 498 11.56 -17.17 6.30
C PRO A 498 10.49 -16.47 5.46
N GLU A 499 10.30 -16.90 4.20
CA GLU A 499 9.08 -16.51 3.49
C GLU A 499 7.90 -16.69 4.45
N PRO A 500 7.00 -15.69 4.62
CA PRO A 500 5.79 -15.93 5.37
C PRO A 500 5.18 -17.21 4.78
N PRO A 501 4.88 -18.22 5.61
CA PRO A 501 4.44 -19.51 5.13
C PRO A 501 3.32 -19.24 4.13
N ARG A 502 3.43 -19.80 2.91
CA ARG A 502 2.38 -19.68 1.89
C ARG A 502 1.06 -20.00 2.56
N ILE A 503 0.28 -18.95 2.80
CA ILE A 503 -0.95 -18.99 3.56
C ILE A 503 -1.90 -19.92 2.82
N PRO A 504 -2.27 -21.08 3.39
CA PRO A 504 -3.42 -21.80 2.90
C PRO A 504 -4.64 -20.87 3.07
N PRO A 505 -5.53 -20.75 2.08
CA PRO A 505 -6.69 -19.87 2.20
C PRO A 505 -7.47 -20.19 3.48
N ALA A 506 -7.89 -19.13 4.19
CA ALA A 506 -8.67 -19.25 5.41
C ALA A 506 -9.87 -20.19 5.18
N ARG A 507 -10.00 -21.21 6.03
CA ARG A 507 -11.07 -22.19 5.89
C ARG A 507 -12.32 -21.66 6.59
N VAL A 508 -13.22 -21.03 5.82
CA VAL A 508 -14.52 -20.61 6.32
C VAL A 508 -15.38 -21.83 6.63
N VAL A 509 -15.82 -21.95 7.89
CA VAL A 509 -16.63 -23.08 8.35
C VAL A 509 -18.10 -22.69 8.33
N SER A 510 -18.87 -23.24 7.38
CA SER A 510 -20.32 -22.99 7.28
C SER A 510 -21.14 -23.81 8.27
N ASP A 511 -22.13 -23.15 8.89
CA ASP A 511 -23.33 -23.59 9.65
C ASP A 511 -23.25 -24.81 10.59
N LYS A 512 -22.06 -25.27 10.99
CA LYS A 512 -21.89 -26.42 11.89
C LYS A 512 -21.63 -25.98 13.32
N HIS A 513 -22.31 -26.63 14.25
CA HIS A 513 -22.14 -26.39 15.70
C HIS A 513 -20.76 -26.86 16.23
N TYR A 514 -19.98 -27.60 15.46
CA TYR A 514 -18.65 -28.07 15.84
C TYR A 514 -17.68 -28.08 14.65
N PHE A 515 -16.42 -27.74 14.90
CA PHE A 515 -15.30 -27.88 13.95
C PHE A 515 -14.35 -28.97 14.42
N LEU A 516 -13.89 -29.81 13.47
CA LEU A 516 -12.83 -30.79 13.65
C LEU A 516 -11.81 -30.54 12.53
N GLY A 517 -10.60 -30.12 12.88
CA GLY A 517 -9.51 -29.90 11.94
C GLY A 517 -8.69 -31.16 11.66
N ASP A 518 -7.49 -30.98 11.11
CA ASP A 518 -6.64 -32.06 10.62
C ASP A 518 -5.23 -32.04 11.24
N GLU A 519 -4.19 -32.46 10.52
CA GLU A 519 -2.81 -32.49 11.03
C GLU A 519 -1.97 -31.30 10.51
N ALA A 520 -2.60 -30.35 9.80
CA ALA A 520 -1.94 -29.20 9.21
C ALA A 520 -2.26 -27.92 10.00
N ASP A 521 -1.37 -26.92 9.89
CA ASP A 521 -1.59 -25.58 10.44
C ASP A 521 -2.80 -24.93 9.75
N ASN A 522 -3.90 -24.74 10.49
CA ASN A 522 -5.15 -24.20 9.96
C ASN A 522 -5.36 -22.73 10.37
N MET A 523 -5.81 -21.90 9.43
CA MET A 523 -6.43 -20.61 9.75
C MET A 523 -7.95 -20.72 9.69
N ILE A 524 -8.62 -20.45 10.81
CA ILE A 524 -10.05 -20.70 11.01
C ILE A 524 -10.74 -19.36 11.26
N GLN A 525 -11.59 -18.92 10.33
CA GLN A 525 -12.51 -17.79 10.56
C GLN A 525 -13.82 -18.32 11.14
N LEU A 526 -14.23 -17.77 12.29
CA LEU A 526 -15.50 -18.14 12.93
C LEU A 526 -16.72 -17.57 12.22
N THR A 527 -17.82 -18.33 12.24
CA THR A 527 -19.19 -17.88 11.91
C THR A 527 -20.10 -18.02 13.14
N ASP A 528 -21.27 -17.38 13.13
CA ASP A 528 -22.20 -17.19 14.27
C ASP A 528 -22.87 -18.47 14.84
N ASN A 529 -22.45 -19.66 14.40
CA ASN A 529 -23.12 -20.93 14.71
C ASN A 529 -22.23 -22.02 15.34
N ILE A 530 -20.97 -21.74 15.70
CA ILE A 530 -20.01 -22.72 16.28
C ILE A 530 -20.01 -22.65 17.81
N VAL A 531 -20.02 -23.81 18.50
CA VAL A 531 -19.95 -23.89 19.97
C VAL A 531 -18.77 -24.72 20.49
N PHE A 532 -18.06 -25.41 19.60
CA PHE A 532 -16.91 -26.23 19.93
C PHE A 532 -15.94 -26.31 18.75
N ILE A 533 -14.64 -26.11 19.01
CA ILE A 533 -13.55 -26.27 18.05
C ILE A 533 -12.54 -27.26 18.61
N ASP A 534 -12.19 -28.24 17.78
CA ASP A 534 -10.98 -29.06 17.93
C ASP A 534 -10.22 -28.94 16.61
N SER A 535 -9.16 -28.14 16.56
CA SER A 535 -8.46 -27.85 15.29
C SER A 535 -7.44 -28.91 14.88
N GLY A 536 -7.14 -29.86 15.77
CA GLY A 536 -6.38 -31.06 15.42
C GLY A 536 -4.92 -30.96 15.85
N ALA A 537 -3.98 -31.21 14.95
CA ALA A 537 -2.55 -31.09 15.20
C ALA A 537 -1.96 -30.07 14.24
N GLY A 538 -0.84 -29.46 14.61
CA GLY A 538 -0.27 -28.33 13.90
C GLY A 538 -0.30 -27.09 14.79
N ILE A 539 -0.03 -25.93 14.20
CA ILE A 539 -0.21 -24.61 14.82
C ILE A 539 -1.46 -23.98 14.22
N ASP A 540 -2.55 -24.01 14.96
CA ASP A 540 -3.84 -23.53 14.48
C ASP A 540 -4.16 -22.13 14.99
N THR A 541 -4.62 -21.28 14.07
CA THR A 541 -5.02 -19.89 14.36
C THR A 541 -6.50 -19.69 14.14
N LEU A 542 -7.18 -19.28 15.21
CA LEU A 542 -8.58 -18.88 15.19
C LEU A 542 -8.70 -17.36 15.05
N PHE A 543 -9.29 -16.86 13.97
CA PHE A 543 -9.56 -15.44 13.82
C PHE A 543 -10.97 -15.08 14.30
N VAL A 544 -11.02 -14.04 15.11
CA VAL A 544 -12.24 -13.45 15.68
C VAL A 544 -12.30 -12.02 15.21
N ASP A 545 -13.33 -11.69 14.44
CA ASP A 545 -13.60 -10.31 14.02
C ASP A 545 -14.17 -9.51 15.20
N ALA A 546 -13.28 -9.13 16.10
CA ALA A 546 -13.54 -8.35 17.29
C ALA A 546 -12.22 -7.73 17.78
N LEU A 547 -12.31 -6.59 18.46
CA LEU A 547 -11.17 -6.10 19.24
C LEU A 547 -10.97 -7.00 20.48
N ARG A 548 -9.74 -7.04 21.00
CA ARG A 548 -9.41 -7.70 22.28
C ARG A 548 -10.29 -7.22 23.43
N SER A 549 -10.79 -5.98 23.36
CA SER A 549 -11.69 -5.38 24.36
C SER A 549 -13.15 -5.85 24.28
N GLU A 550 -13.53 -6.49 23.17
CA GLU A 550 -14.90 -6.93 22.84
C GLU A 550 -15.08 -8.44 22.95
N ALA A 551 -13.97 -9.15 23.15
CA ALA A 551 -13.91 -10.57 23.39
C ALA A 551 -13.28 -10.89 24.75
N SER A 552 -13.56 -12.07 25.26
CA SER A 552 -12.88 -12.61 26.44
C SER A 552 -12.56 -14.07 26.21
N VAL A 553 -11.36 -14.47 26.62
CA VAL A 553 -10.93 -15.87 26.65
C VAL A 553 -10.81 -16.26 28.12
N GLY A 554 -11.70 -17.14 28.56
CA GLY A 554 -11.65 -17.75 29.89
C GLY A 554 -11.25 -19.22 29.79
N PHE A 555 -11.24 -19.92 30.93
CA PHE A 555 -11.03 -21.36 30.96
C PHE A 555 -12.18 -22.06 31.68
N ASP A 556 -12.61 -23.21 31.16
CA ASP A 556 -13.65 -24.00 31.79
C ASP A 556 -13.13 -24.75 33.04
N GLY A 557 -14.02 -25.44 33.75
CA GLY A 557 -13.66 -26.24 34.94
C GLY A 557 -12.71 -27.41 34.67
N PHE A 558 -12.28 -27.64 33.43
CA PHE A 558 -11.31 -28.63 32.99
C PHE A 558 -10.03 -27.99 32.42
N GLY A 559 -9.90 -26.66 32.45
CA GLY A 559 -8.74 -25.93 31.95
C GLY A 559 -8.71 -25.75 30.44
N ARG A 560 -9.84 -25.92 29.73
CA ARG A 560 -9.93 -25.68 28.28
C ARG A 560 -10.28 -24.22 28.01
N PRO A 561 -9.67 -23.56 27.01
CA PRO A 561 -10.03 -22.19 26.65
C PRO A 561 -11.48 -22.09 26.18
N VAL A 562 -12.15 -21.02 26.58
CA VAL A 562 -13.53 -20.69 26.23
C VAL A 562 -13.57 -19.26 25.73
N LEU A 563 -13.87 -19.08 24.44
CA LEU A 563 -14.01 -17.78 23.79
C LEU A 563 -15.45 -17.28 23.93
N SER A 564 -15.59 -16.04 24.36
CA SER A 564 -16.84 -15.28 24.35
C SER A 564 -16.61 -13.97 23.61
N ALA A 565 -17.39 -13.71 22.55
CA ALA A 565 -17.38 -12.44 21.82
C ALA A 565 -18.76 -12.16 21.21
N ALA A 566 -19.02 -10.93 20.80
CA ALA A 566 -20.27 -10.56 20.14
C ALA A 566 -20.50 -11.43 18.89
N GLY A 567 -21.72 -11.92 18.67
CA GLY A 567 -22.05 -12.81 17.56
C GLY A 567 -21.90 -14.31 17.84
N PHE A 568 -21.20 -14.72 18.90
CA PHE A 568 -20.95 -16.13 19.22
C PHE A 568 -21.63 -16.57 20.53
N ALA A 569 -22.96 -16.67 20.51
CA ALA A 569 -23.75 -17.16 21.65
C ALA A 569 -24.42 -18.51 21.31
N PRO A 570 -24.09 -19.61 22.03
CA PRO A 570 -23.32 -19.68 23.28
C PRO A 570 -21.78 -19.63 23.09
N GLU A 571 -21.04 -19.46 24.19
CA GLU A 571 -19.57 -19.43 24.23
C GLU A 571 -18.93 -20.64 23.52
N VAL A 572 -17.78 -20.42 22.89
CA VAL A 572 -17.07 -21.42 22.08
C VAL A 572 -15.98 -22.09 22.91
N VAL A 573 -16.07 -23.40 23.09
CA VAL A 573 -15.01 -24.18 23.75
C VAL A 573 -13.94 -24.57 22.73
N LEU A 574 -12.68 -24.25 23.01
CA LEU A 574 -11.55 -24.50 22.12
C LEU A 574 -10.72 -25.70 22.61
N THR A 575 -10.20 -26.49 21.67
CA THR A 575 -9.29 -27.62 21.89
C THR A 575 -8.28 -27.64 20.75
N HIS A 576 -7.00 -27.86 21.07
CA HIS A 576 -5.87 -27.84 20.12
C HIS A 576 -5.74 -26.57 19.26
N VAL A 577 -6.26 -25.43 19.74
CA VAL A 577 -6.06 -24.13 19.10
C VAL A 577 -4.88 -23.44 19.79
N GLU A 578 -3.84 -23.12 19.04
CA GLU A 578 -2.62 -22.52 19.58
C GLU A 578 -2.68 -20.98 19.57
N ARG A 579 -3.45 -20.36 18.65
CA ARG A 579 -3.54 -18.90 18.51
C ARG A 579 -4.98 -18.43 18.35
N ILE A 580 -5.29 -17.26 18.91
CA ILE A 580 -6.51 -16.49 18.63
C ILE A 580 -6.12 -15.11 18.12
N GLY A 581 -6.43 -14.80 16.86
CA GLY A 581 -6.23 -13.49 16.27
C GLY A 581 -7.46 -12.60 16.47
N PHE A 582 -7.20 -11.38 16.94
CA PHE A 582 -8.15 -10.27 17.01
C PHE A 582 -7.70 -9.15 16.07
N ASN A 583 -8.58 -8.17 15.82
CA ASN A 583 -8.29 -7.06 14.91
C ASN A 583 -7.11 -6.17 15.41
N ASP A 584 -6.83 -6.19 16.71
CA ASP A 584 -5.75 -5.48 17.38
C ASP A 584 -4.72 -6.42 18.05
N GLY A 585 -4.62 -7.67 17.57
CA GLY A 585 -3.46 -8.55 17.71
C GLY A 585 -3.76 -9.95 18.28
N VAL A 586 -2.73 -10.73 18.65
CA VAL A 586 -2.84 -12.20 18.81
C VAL A 586 -2.63 -12.68 20.25
N LEU A 587 -3.48 -13.62 20.69
CA LEU A 587 -3.34 -14.37 21.94
C LEU A 587 -2.84 -15.79 21.64
N ALA A 588 -1.67 -16.16 22.16
CA ALA A 588 -1.17 -17.52 22.14
C ALA A 588 -1.59 -18.33 23.37
N LEU A 589 -1.98 -19.59 23.13
CA LEU A 589 -2.47 -20.54 24.14
C LEU A 589 -1.55 -21.75 24.34
N ASP A 590 -0.50 -21.91 23.53
CA ASP A 590 0.50 -22.97 23.62
C ASP A 590 1.55 -22.68 24.72
N LEU A 591 1.08 -22.59 25.97
CA LEU A 591 1.92 -22.26 27.12
C LEU A 591 3.03 -23.28 27.40
N ASP A 592 2.86 -24.53 26.96
CA ASP A 592 3.91 -25.56 26.98
C ASP A 592 4.61 -25.75 25.63
N GLY A 593 4.11 -25.11 24.58
CA GLY A 593 4.66 -25.12 23.22
C GLY A 593 5.64 -23.97 22.99
N ASN A 594 5.80 -23.59 21.72
CA ASN A 594 6.82 -22.63 21.29
C ASN A 594 6.65 -21.25 21.92
N SER A 595 5.42 -20.74 22.07
CA SER A 595 5.23 -19.42 22.72
C SER A 595 5.67 -19.41 24.16
N GLY A 596 5.28 -20.44 24.92
CA GLY A 596 5.69 -20.57 26.30
C GLY A 596 7.20 -20.80 26.46
N GLN A 597 7.80 -21.59 25.56
CA GLN A 597 9.24 -21.83 25.54
C GLN A 597 10.03 -20.56 25.24
N ALA A 598 9.62 -19.78 24.23
CA ALA A 598 10.23 -18.50 23.92
C ALA A 598 10.14 -17.54 25.10
N TYR A 599 8.94 -17.41 25.71
CA TYR A 599 8.74 -16.52 26.86
C TYR A 599 9.67 -16.89 28.03
N ARG A 600 9.70 -18.17 28.40
CA ARG A 600 10.53 -18.66 29.52
C ARG A 600 12.01 -18.50 29.24
N LEU A 601 12.45 -18.78 28.01
CA LEU A 601 13.86 -18.66 27.64
C LEU A 601 14.32 -17.21 27.64
N TYR A 602 13.46 -16.30 27.18
CA TYR A 602 13.68 -14.87 27.17
C TYR A 602 13.80 -14.33 28.60
N GLN A 603 12.85 -14.69 29.48
CA GLN A 603 12.93 -14.33 30.89
C GLN A 603 14.18 -14.93 31.56
N ALA A 604 14.47 -16.21 31.29
CA ALA A 604 15.64 -16.89 31.85
C ALA A 604 16.97 -16.25 31.43
N SER A 605 17.03 -15.72 30.20
CA SER A 605 18.25 -15.16 29.64
C SER A 605 18.47 -13.70 30.04
N PHE A 606 17.42 -12.93 30.26
CA PHE A 606 17.53 -11.47 30.45
C PHE A 606 16.97 -10.97 31.79
N ASP A 607 16.37 -11.84 32.61
CA ASP A 607 15.76 -11.52 33.91
C ASP A 607 14.71 -10.38 33.82
N ARG A 608 13.91 -10.42 32.75
CA ARG A 608 12.81 -9.46 32.52
C ARG A 608 11.66 -10.10 31.75
N THR A 609 10.48 -9.49 31.86
CA THR A 609 9.36 -9.78 30.95
C THR A 609 9.77 -9.46 29.51
N PRO A 610 9.50 -10.36 28.55
CA PRO A 610 9.74 -10.09 27.13
C PRO A 610 8.93 -8.90 26.66
N ASP A 611 9.50 -8.09 25.77
CA ASP A 611 8.71 -7.14 24.99
C ASP A 611 7.92 -7.88 23.90
N LEU A 612 6.80 -7.30 23.47
CA LEU A 612 5.85 -7.97 22.57
C LEU A 612 6.49 -8.30 21.20
N GLU A 613 7.13 -7.31 20.57
CA GLU A 613 7.77 -7.45 19.26
C GLU A 613 8.90 -8.49 19.28
N GLY A 614 9.78 -8.42 20.29
CA GLY A 614 10.87 -9.38 20.45
C GLY A 614 10.36 -10.79 20.73
N LEU A 615 9.34 -10.94 21.56
CA LEU A 615 8.73 -12.25 21.83
C LEU A 615 8.12 -12.85 20.57
N GLU A 616 7.33 -12.07 19.84
CA GLU A 616 6.71 -12.48 18.57
C GLU A 616 7.75 -13.03 17.60
N PHE A 617 8.87 -12.31 17.43
CA PHE A 617 9.95 -12.74 16.57
C PHE A 617 10.48 -14.14 16.93
N TRP A 618 10.77 -14.39 18.22
CA TRP A 618 11.31 -15.68 18.65
C TRP A 618 10.29 -16.81 18.55
N VAL A 619 9.01 -16.53 18.80
CA VAL A 619 7.92 -17.49 18.58
C VAL A 619 7.83 -17.88 17.11
N GLN A 620 7.90 -16.93 16.18
CA GLN A 620 7.88 -17.22 14.74
C GLN A 620 9.08 -18.07 14.29
N GLN A 621 10.28 -17.86 14.86
CA GLN A 621 11.45 -18.69 14.56
C GLN A 621 11.28 -20.15 15.01
N LEU A 622 10.65 -20.35 16.17
CA LEU A 622 10.37 -21.68 16.69
C LEU A 622 9.21 -22.36 15.94
N ASP A 623 8.15 -21.59 15.62
CA ASP A 623 6.96 -22.07 14.91
C ASP A 623 7.28 -22.54 13.49
N SER A 624 8.14 -21.80 12.78
CA SER A 624 8.62 -22.20 11.45
C SER A 624 9.62 -23.37 11.48
N GLY A 625 10.11 -23.73 12.67
CA GLY A 625 11.23 -24.68 12.84
C GLY A 625 12.56 -24.17 12.27
N ALA A 626 12.66 -22.86 11.99
CA ALA A 626 13.88 -22.24 11.47
C ALA A 626 15.02 -22.31 12.49
N LEU A 627 14.70 -22.21 13.78
CA LEU A 627 15.61 -22.40 14.89
C LEU A 627 15.03 -23.39 15.89
N SER A 628 15.90 -24.22 16.46
CA SER A 628 15.62 -24.96 17.69
C SER A 628 15.67 -24.03 18.91
N LEU A 629 15.07 -24.47 20.01
CA LEU A 629 15.11 -23.73 21.27
C LEU A 629 16.55 -23.53 21.78
N GLU A 630 17.42 -24.52 21.56
CA GLU A 630 18.84 -24.42 21.84
C GLU A 630 19.56 -23.37 20.96
N GLU A 631 19.23 -23.27 19.67
CA GLU A 631 19.81 -22.24 18.79
C GLU A 631 19.34 -20.82 19.18
N VAL A 632 18.08 -20.67 19.59
CA VAL A 632 17.58 -19.42 20.17
C VAL A 632 18.35 -19.08 21.45
N ALA A 633 18.58 -20.05 22.33
CA ALA A 633 19.33 -19.86 23.56
C ALA A 633 20.78 -19.41 23.28
N GLU A 634 21.44 -20.00 22.28
CA GLU A 634 22.79 -19.58 21.85
C GLU A 634 22.79 -18.14 21.32
N GLN A 635 21.77 -17.74 20.54
CA GLN A 635 21.65 -16.35 20.09
C GLN A 635 21.44 -15.38 21.27
N PHE A 636 20.72 -15.78 22.32
CA PHE A 636 20.52 -14.92 23.49
C PHE A 636 21.83 -14.78 24.25
N LEU A 637 22.56 -15.88 24.49
CA LEU A 637 23.85 -15.89 25.18
C LEU A 637 24.91 -15.05 24.46
N THR A 638 24.86 -14.96 23.14
CA THR A 638 25.80 -14.19 22.31
C THR A 638 25.31 -12.77 21.98
N SER A 639 24.10 -12.42 22.41
CA SER A 639 23.50 -11.11 22.15
C SER A 639 24.24 -9.96 22.85
N ALA A 640 24.09 -8.76 22.28
CA ALA A 640 24.56 -7.53 22.91
C ALA A 640 23.85 -7.26 24.25
N GLU A 641 22.59 -7.68 24.40
CA GLU A 641 21.83 -7.53 25.64
C GLU A 641 22.40 -8.41 26.75
N PHE A 642 22.62 -9.70 26.49
CA PHE A 642 23.24 -10.60 27.47
C PHE A 642 24.64 -10.12 27.85
N THR A 643 25.43 -9.71 26.85
CA THR A 643 26.76 -9.13 27.07
C THR A 643 26.70 -7.84 27.91
N GLY A 644 25.69 -7.00 27.70
CA GLY A 644 25.49 -5.77 28.45
C GLY A 644 25.09 -6.02 29.91
N THR A 645 24.29 -7.06 30.16
CA THR A 645 23.74 -7.37 31.49
C THR A 645 24.72 -8.19 32.34
N TYR A 646 25.35 -9.22 31.76
CA TYR A 646 26.18 -10.19 32.50
C TYR A 646 27.67 -10.17 32.12
N GLY A 647 28.03 -9.41 31.08
CA GLY A 647 29.37 -9.46 30.48
C GLY A 647 29.45 -10.49 29.36
N GLN A 648 30.60 -10.55 28.65
CA GLN A 648 30.79 -11.50 27.56
C GLN A 648 30.64 -12.93 28.08
N ASN A 649 29.77 -13.74 27.45
CA ASN A 649 29.54 -15.13 27.81
C ASN A 649 30.86 -15.91 27.95
N ASP A 650 31.75 -15.81 26.95
CA ASP A 650 33.06 -16.48 26.94
C ASP A 650 34.00 -16.06 28.08
N ALA A 651 33.75 -14.92 28.72
CA ALA A 651 34.54 -14.41 29.83
C ALA A 651 34.01 -14.85 31.20
N LEU A 652 32.77 -15.34 31.29
CA LEU A 652 32.19 -15.90 32.51
C LEU A 652 32.76 -17.30 32.75
N GLY A 653 33.18 -17.62 33.97
CA GLY A 653 33.51 -19.01 34.32
C GLY A 653 32.25 -19.86 34.46
N ASP A 654 32.33 -21.17 34.21
CA ASP A 654 31.15 -22.06 34.29
C ASP A 654 30.48 -22.04 35.67
N SER A 655 31.27 -21.89 36.74
CA SER A 655 30.79 -21.68 38.11
C SER A 655 29.96 -20.41 38.27
N GLU A 656 30.37 -19.32 37.61
CA GLU A 656 29.66 -18.04 37.67
C GLU A 656 28.39 -18.10 36.83
N PHE A 657 28.47 -18.69 35.63
CA PHE A 657 27.32 -18.91 34.76
C PHE A 657 26.23 -19.75 35.43
N ILE A 658 26.59 -20.89 36.04
CA ILE A 658 25.61 -21.74 36.76
C ILE A 658 25.02 -20.98 37.95
N GLY A 659 25.83 -20.22 38.69
CA GLY A 659 25.34 -19.38 39.78
C GLY A 659 24.28 -18.38 39.31
N LEU A 660 24.54 -17.70 38.18
CA LEU A 660 23.60 -16.75 37.56
C LEU A 660 22.27 -17.42 37.18
N LEU A 661 22.29 -18.62 36.61
CA LEU A 661 21.05 -19.32 36.24
C LEU A 661 20.18 -19.67 37.45
N TYR A 662 20.78 -20.07 38.58
CA TYR A 662 20.02 -20.31 39.81
C TYR A 662 19.37 -19.03 40.34
N GLU A 663 20.09 -17.91 40.31
CA GLU A 663 19.59 -16.64 40.82
C GLU A 663 18.51 -16.03 39.91
N ASN A 664 18.73 -16.02 38.60
CA ASN A 664 17.85 -15.32 37.66
C ASN A 664 16.69 -16.18 37.17
N VAL A 665 16.90 -17.50 37.01
CA VAL A 665 15.86 -18.39 36.47
C VAL A 665 15.06 -19.06 37.58
N LEU A 666 15.70 -19.41 38.70
CA LEU A 666 15.04 -20.14 39.79
C LEU A 666 14.77 -19.28 41.03
N GLU A 667 15.15 -18.00 40.99
CA GLU A 667 14.99 -17.02 42.09
C GLU A 667 15.54 -17.51 43.44
N ARG A 668 16.60 -18.34 43.43
CA ARG A 668 17.18 -18.91 44.65
C ARG A 668 18.66 -19.18 44.54
N SER A 669 19.34 -19.28 45.69
CA SER A 669 20.72 -19.76 45.70
C SER A 669 20.80 -21.25 45.33
N PRO A 670 21.87 -21.68 44.63
CA PRO A 670 22.09 -23.08 44.32
C PRO A 670 22.24 -23.94 45.58
N ASP A 671 21.65 -25.12 45.58
CA ASP A 671 22.01 -26.16 46.53
C ASP A 671 23.29 -26.88 46.07
N ALA A 672 24.06 -27.41 47.02
CA ALA A 672 25.37 -27.98 46.71
C ALA A 672 25.32 -29.14 45.71
N ALA A 673 24.27 -29.98 45.75
CA ALA A 673 24.18 -31.15 44.89
C ALA A 673 23.79 -30.78 43.45
N GLY A 674 22.83 -29.87 43.29
CA GLY A 674 22.43 -29.36 41.98
C GLY A 674 23.53 -28.53 41.31
N TYR A 675 24.27 -27.73 42.08
CA TYR A 675 25.39 -26.96 41.59
C TYR A 675 26.54 -27.83 41.08
N ASP A 676 26.95 -28.81 41.89
CA ASP A 676 28.01 -29.77 41.52
C ASP A 676 27.60 -30.61 40.30
N PHE A 677 26.30 -30.93 40.16
CA PHE A 677 25.78 -31.64 39.00
C PHE A 677 25.97 -30.84 37.71
N TRP A 678 25.55 -29.58 37.68
CA TRP A 678 25.66 -28.73 36.48
C TRP A 678 27.11 -28.40 36.14
N LEU A 679 27.97 -28.20 37.14
CA LEU A 679 29.41 -28.05 36.90
C LEU A 679 29.98 -29.31 36.23
N GLY A 680 29.57 -30.49 36.69
CA GLY A 680 29.96 -31.75 36.07
C GLY A 680 29.41 -31.95 34.65
N GLN A 681 28.30 -31.31 34.27
CA GLN A 681 27.81 -31.30 32.89
C GLN A 681 28.67 -30.38 32.01
N ALA A 682 29.00 -29.18 32.49
CA ALA A 682 29.89 -28.26 31.79
C ALA A 682 31.29 -28.87 31.56
N GLU A 683 31.83 -29.58 32.57
CA GLU A 683 33.10 -30.32 32.44
C GLU A 683 33.07 -31.47 31.41
N GLN A 684 31.87 -31.92 31.02
CA GLN A 684 31.64 -32.95 30.01
C GLN A 684 31.28 -32.35 28.64
N ASP A 685 31.60 -31.08 28.42
CA ASP A 685 31.36 -30.33 27.18
C ASP A 685 29.88 -30.20 26.79
N VAL A 686 28.96 -30.22 27.78
CA VAL A 686 27.56 -29.81 27.55
C VAL A 686 27.53 -28.29 27.35
N GLY A 687 26.91 -27.86 26.25
CA GLY A 687 26.85 -26.45 25.86
C GLY A 687 26.06 -25.58 26.83
N ARG A 688 26.40 -24.29 26.92
CA ARG A 688 25.71 -23.34 27.81
C ARG A 688 24.29 -23.06 27.38
N ASP A 689 24.05 -23.05 26.07
CA ASP A 689 22.74 -23.07 25.42
C ASP A 689 21.87 -24.22 25.98
N GLN A 690 22.40 -25.44 26.00
CA GLN A 690 21.67 -26.62 26.50
C GLN A 690 21.40 -26.55 28.01
N ILE A 691 22.37 -26.04 28.78
CA ILE A 691 22.18 -25.82 30.22
C ILE A 691 21.10 -24.76 30.45
N LEU A 692 21.15 -23.62 29.74
CA LEU A 692 20.15 -22.56 29.84
C LEU A 692 18.75 -23.06 29.49
N VAL A 693 18.60 -23.80 28.38
CA VAL A 693 17.33 -24.43 28.01
C VAL A 693 16.84 -25.38 29.11
N SER A 694 17.74 -26.15 29.72
CA SER A 694 17.37 -27.05 30.83
C SER A 694 16.88 -26.32 32.08
N PHE A 695 17.42 -25.14 32.38
CA PHE A 695 16.92 -24.29 33.46
C PHE A 695 15.58 -23.64 33.10
N SER A 696 15.48 -23.07 31.89
CA SER A 696 14.28 -22.44 31.35
C SER A 696 13.07 -23.39 31.37
N GLU A 697 13.27 -24.62 30.90
CA GLU A 697 12.21 -25.64 30.81
C GLU A 697 12.08 -26.52 32.06
N SER A 698 12.82 -26.19 33.13
CA SER A 698 12.70 -26.92 34.40
C SER A 698 11.28 -26.77 34.97
N GLY A 699 10.79 -27.82 35.62
CA GLY A 699 9.47 -27.78 36.27
C GLY A 699 9.36 -26.74 37.38
N GLU A 700 10.50 -26.29 37.94
CA GLU A 700 10.58 -25.19 38.90
C GLU A 700 10.37 -23.84 38.19
N ASN A 701 11.12 -23.55 37.12
CA ASN A 701 10.93 -22.31 36.36
C ASN A 701 9.54 -22.21 35.73
N LYS A 702 9.02 -23.30 35.16
CA LYS A 702 7.63 -23.32 34.64
C LYS A 702 6.60 -22.90 35.69
N GLN A 703 6.78 -23.30 36.95
CA GLN A 703 5.90 -22.88 38.04
C GLN A 703 6.08 -21.41 38.45
N LEU A 704 7.30 -20.88 38.33
CA LEU A 704 7.58 -19.46 38.59
C LEU A 704 6.98 -18.56 37.51
N VAL A 705 7.04 -19.00 36.25
CA VAL A 705 6.53 -18.22 35.09
C VAL A 705 5.03 -18.37 34.91
N ALA A 706 4.42 -19.52 35.26
CA ALA A 706 3.00 -19.81 35.06
C ALA A 706 2.05 -18.62 35.41
N PRO A 707 2.16 -17.97 36.59
CA PRO A 707 1.29 -16.84 36.93
C PRO A 707 1.34 -15.65 35.97
N SER A 708 2.40 -15.53 35.15
CA SER A 708 2.59 -14.45 34.17
C SER A 708 1.98 -14.77 32.80
N ILE A 709 1.67 -16.04 32.53
CA ILE A 709 1.23 -16.52 31.21
C ILE A 709 -0.02 -17.41 31.26
N ASP A 710 -0.56 -17.73 32.44
CA ASP A 710 -1.71 -18.64 32.62
C ASP A 710 -2.98 -18.16 31.90
N ASP A 711 -3.10 -16.85 31.63
CA ASP A 711 -4.21 -16.24 30.87
C ASP A 711 -3.95 -16.22 29.34
N GLY A 712 -2.84 -16.79 28.89
CA GLY A 712 -2.34 -16.69 27.53
C GLY A 712 -1.23 -15.64 27.36
N ILE A 713 -0.53 -15.70 26.23
CA ILE A 713 0.59 -14.81 25.91
C ILE A 713 0.16 -13.88 24.77
N TRP A 714 0.17 -12.57 25.03
CA TRP A 714 -0.12 -11.58 24.00
C TRP A 714 1.14 -11.22 23.20
N PHE A 715 0.98 -11.08 21.89
CA PHE A 715 1.93 -10.45 20.97
C PHE A 715 1.18 -9.94 19.72
N GLY A 716 1.84 -9.15 18.88
CA GLY A 716 1.19 -8.35 17.83
C GLY A 716 0.64 -7.03 18.35
#